data_AF-A0A9W9RSH4-F1
#
_entry.id   AF-A0A9W9RSH4-F1
#
_cell.length_a   1.000
_cell.length_b   1.000
_cell.length_c   1.000
_cell.angle_alpha   90.00
_cell.angle_beta   90.00
_cell.angle_gamma   90.00
#
_symmetry.space_group_name_H-M   'P 1'
#
loop_
_entity.id
_entity.type
_entity.pdbx_description
1 polymer ?
#
loop_
_entity_poly.entity_id
_entity_poly.type
_entity_poly.pdbx_seq_one_letter_code
_entity_poly.pdbx_strand_id
1 'polypeptide(L)'
;MSNEKPHQVYGETNSKPTITENVLQEKAETQSLIIDFEENDPGNPLNWPRSKKWTITLVVSLSVFLMPLSSSIVAPELSTIKDELNMGSSLEAVLVMSTFILTYCLGPLILGPLSEMFGRAAVLHSGNTFYLIFNLVCGFAQNKGELLASRLLAGFGGAGGLVVGAGIISDCFPKEERGWVIAIYNLGPVFGPSLGAVIGGFITQYTTWRWAFWATSIFDGVLIVLGLLVMQETYPPVILARRKAKMLKTAAPNTLLKTPYEKPDQTLGQLYRNSLLRPLQLLRVQPIVQLLAIFYAYLYGLMYLVLSTFTTLWAEKYHQLVGPASLNYLALGIGYFLGSQVCGFLADPIYRALKKKHGGNGKPEFRVVLMFPASILAPVGLLWYGWAAQAVTHWIVPDLGIALFAGAAMVLFQCTSAYLYEAFTLYAASATGAVYILRGLTGFGFPLFGPRMYQSLGYGWGTTMLALVAVIMGFPVPVILWRYERFTMSDNYGSYQTEIYGKGALMGILPGVTTDPRKLEEHARESLGVRAFNYVAGGAGEKATMDSNRLAFRQWKLIPRMMRNTPEQDVSVELFGQKYDNPLIMAPVGVQGIFHEDKETGLAEVCEEVGVPYTMSTASTSSIEDVATANKHGKRWYQLYWPRDNDVTLSLLKRAKESGFSVLVVTLDTWSLAWRPADLDNAYVPFIKGVGNQVGFSDPVFRAKFEKETGSKIEEDIIGASRAWIGDIFAGSPHSWEDLAFLRKNWDGPIVLKGIQHVDDARLALEHGCDGIVVSNHGGRQVDGAIGSLDVLPEIVDAVGDKMTVLFDSGIRTGSDVIKALCLGAKAVLVGRPVIYGLSIQGRDGARQVLQGLLADLWQNMGLSGIRRVQDCDRSQIRKVQYGGDVKAMM
;
A
#
# COMPACT_ATOMS: atom_id res chain seq x y z
N MET A 1 32.06 -71.30 22.39
CA MET A 1 30.89 -70.46 22.06
C MET A 1 30.99 -70.16 20.57
N SER A 2 30.39 -70.91 19.63
CA SER A 2 29.16 -71.73 19.67
C SER A 2 27.93 -70.86 20.02
N ASN A 3 26.91 -70.67 19.16
CA ASN A 3 26.43 -71.38 17.94
C ASN A 3 26.21 -70.40 16.75
N GLU A 4 26.43 -70.75 15.47
CA GLU A 4 25.47 -71.33 14.47
C GLU A 4 24.19 -70.48 14.23
N LYS A 5 23.91 -69.87 13.05
CA LYS A 5 23.61 -70.38 11.67
C LYS A 5 22.13 -70.82 11.45
N PRO A 6 21.58 -70.86 10.21
CA PRO A 6 21.75 -69.96 9.04
C PRO A 6 20.44 -69.76 8.18
N HIS A 7 20.61 -69.21 6.95
CA HIS A 7 19.84 -69.32 5.67
C HIS A 7 19.36 -67.96 5.08
N GLN A 8 19.53 -67.58 3.79
CA GLN A 8 19.47 -68.22 2.42
C GLN A 8 18.05 -68.26 1.80
N VAL A 9 17.79 -68.07 0.49
CA VAL A 9 18.52 -67.62 -0.74
C VAL A 9 17.55 -66.65 -1.52
N TYR A 10 17.79 -65.89 -2.61
CA TYR A 10 18.43 -66.02 -3.95
C TYR A 10 18.91 -64.60 -4.39
N GLY A 11 19.71 -64.30 -5.43
CA GLY A 11 19.88 -64.89 -6.79
C GLY A 11 18.88 -64.25 -7.78
N GLU A 12 19.18 -63.74 -8.98
CA GLU A 12 20.37 -63.72 -9.88
C GLU A 12 20.09 -62.72 -11.06
N THR A 13 20.96 -62.21 -11.96
CA THR A 13 22.44 -62.01 -12.08
C THR A 13 22.72 -60.94 -13.19
N ASN A 14 24.02 -60.64 -13.48
CA ASN A 14 24.57 -60.05 -14.74
C ASN A 14 24.58 -58.52 -15.00
N SER A 15 25.36 -58.13 -16.02
CA SER A 15 26.08 -56.84 -16.09
C SER A 15 26.17 -56.21 -17.49
N LYS A 16 25.98 -54.88 -17.57
CA LYS A 16 26.38 -53.93 -18.66
C LYS A 16 25.86 -54.21 -20.09
N PRO A 17 25.50 -53.15 -20.83
CA PRO A 17 26.53 -52.48 -21.65
C PRO A 17 26.58 -50.96 -21.49
N THR A 18 27.69 -50.36 -21.92
CA THR A 18 27.79 -48.92 -22.19
C THR A 18 27.32 -48.65 -23.62
N ILE A 19 26.45 -47.66 -23.83
CA ILE A 19 26.11 -47.16 -25.17
C ILE A 19 26.22 -45.63 -25.16
N THR A 20 26.87 -45.08 -26.18
CA THR A 20 27.05 -43.65 -26.44
C THR A 20 25.93 -43.09 -27.31
N GLU A 21 25.69 -41.79 -27.16
CA GLU A 21 24.91 -40.92 -28.07
C GLU A 21 23.38 -41.16 -28.15
N ASN A 22 22.68 -40.13 -28.65
CA ASN A 22 21.25 -40.10 -28.99
C ASN A 22 20.22 -40.28 -27.85
N VAL A 23 20.36 -39.49 -26.77
CA VAL A 23 19.20 -38.95 -26.03
C VAL A 23 19.29 -37.42 -25.97
N LEU A 24 19.34 -36.79 -27.16
CA LEU A 24 19.10 -35.35 -27.36
C LEU A 24 17.77 -35.12 -28.12
N GLN A 25 16.81 -36.00 -27.90
CA GLN A 25 15.39 -35.92 -28.25
C GLN A 25 14.63 -36.71 -27.16
N GLU A 26 13.57 -36.22 -26.52
CA GLU A 26 12.91 -34.90 -26.61
C GLU A 26 12.87 -34.25 -25.21
N LYS A 27 13.45 -33.05 -25.06
CA LYS A 27 12.89 -32.10 -24.09
C LYS A 27 11.67 -31.46 -24.75
N ALA A 28 10.51 -32.08 -24.56
CA ALA A 28 9.25 -31.42 -24.89
C ALA A 28 9.16 -30.11 -24.07
N GLU A 29 9.26 -28.97 -24.75
CA GLU A 29 9.16 -27.66 -24.10
C GLU A 29 7.84 -27.58 -23.35
N THR A 30 7.92 -27.46 -22.03
CA THR A 30 6.72 -27.49 -21.16
C THR A 30 5.99 -26.18 -21.28
N GLN A 31 5.14 -26.06 -22.31
CA GLN A 31 4.53 -24.82 -22.74
C GLN A 31 3.65 -24.23 -21.62
N SER A 32 4.20 -23.22 -20.92
CA SER A 32 3.59 -22.60 -19.74
C SER A 32 2.59 -21.53 -20.15
N LEU A 33 1.41 -21.94 -20.61
CA LEU A 33 0.33 -21.04 -21.01
C LEU A 33 -0.39 -20.43 -19.80
N ILE A 34 -0.36 -19.11 -19.70
CA ILE A 34 -1.14 -18.34 -18.71
C ILE A 34 -2.52 -18.07 -19.30
N ILE A 35 -3.57 -18.47 -18.60
CA ILE A 35 -4.97 -18.23 -18.94
C ILE A 35 -5.45 -17.02 -18.16
N ASP A 36 -5.64 -15.90 -18.85
CA ASP A 36 -6.27 -14.68 -18.35
C ASP A 36 -7.46 -14.29 -19.25
N PHE A 37 -7.99 -13.08 -19.09
CA PHE A 37 -8.95 -12.47 -20.00
C PHE A 37 -8.24 -11.67 -21.10
N GLU A 38 -8.71 -11.82 -22.34
CA GLU A 38 -8.36 -10.89 -23.42
C GLU A 38 -9.06 -9.54 -23.20
N GLU A 39 -8.52 -8.46 -23.79
CA GLU A 39 -8.99 -7.09 -23.59
C GLU A 39 -10.51 -6.92 -23.80
N ASN A 40 -11.05 -7.56 -24.84
CA ASN A 40 -12.48 -7.52 -25.20
C ASN A 40 -13.23 -8.83 -24.87
N ASP A 41 -12.71 -9.66 -23.96
CA ASP A 41 -13.29 -10.96 -23.60
C ASP A 41 -14.72 -10.82 -23.01
N PRO A 42 -15.76 -11.44 -23.60
CA PRO A 42 -17.14 -11.33 -23.12
C PRO A 42 -17.41 -12.10 -21.80
N GLY A 43 -16.49 -12.97 -21.40
CA GLY A 43 -16.47 -13.63 -20.10
C GLY A 43 -15.87 -12.78 -18.98
N ASN A 44 -15.19 -11.67 -19.30
CA ASN A 44 -14.77 -10.67 -18.31
C ASN A 44 -16.00 -9.84 -17.86
N PRO A 45 -16.38 -9.82 -16.57
CA PRO A 45 -17.55 -9.06 -16.13
C PRO A 45 -17.41 -7.54 -16.29
N LEU A 46 -16.18 -7.02 -16.41
CA LEU A 46 -15.93 -5.63 -16.79
C LEU A 46 -16.42 -5.29 -18.21
N ASN A 47 -16.47 -6.27 -19.11
CA ASN A 47 -16.87 -6.10 -20.52
C ASN A 47 -18.37 -6.36 -20.77
N TRP A 48 -19.15 -6.67 -19.74
CA TRP A 48 -20.59 -6.93 -19.88
C TRP A 48 -21.39 -5.66 -20.25
N PRO A 49 -22.49 -5.79 -21.03
CA PRO A 49 -23.39 -4.67 -21.32
C PRO A 49 -23.88 -3.96 -20.04
N ARG A 50 -23.92 -2.63 -20.05
CA ARG A 50 -24.35 -1.81 -18.89
C ARG A 50 -25.71 -2.24 -18.35
N SER A 51 -26.65 -2.66 -19.20
CA SER A 51 -27.95 -3.23 -18.79
C SER A 51 -27.80 -4.47 -17.90
N LYS A 52 -26.98 -5.45 -18.30
CA LYS A 52 -26.71 -6.67 -17.53
C LYS A 52 -26.06 -6.35 -16.17
N LYS A 53 -25.04 -5.48 -16.16
CA LYS A 53 -24.38 -5.03 -14.91
C LYS A 53 -25.41 -4.40 -13.96
N TRP A 54 -26.32 -3.59 -14.50
CA TRP A 54 -27.38 -2.94 -13.73
C TRP A 54 -28.42 -3.90 -13.18
N THR A 55 -28.94 -4.84 -13.97
CA THR A 55 -29.94 -5.80 -13.47
C THR A 55 -29.37 -6.67 -12.36
N ILE A 56 -28.10 -7.10 -12.47
CA ILE A 56 -27.38 -7.79 -11.39
C ILE A 56 -27.27 -6.90 -10.16
N THR A 57 -26.84 -5.64 -10.31
CA THR A 57 -26.74 -4.67 -9.20
C THR A 57 -28.07 -4.46 -8.50
N LEU A 58 -29.19 -4.40 -9.23
CA LEU A 58 -30.53 -4.24 -8.67
C LEU A 58 -30.98 -5.47 -7.86
N VAL A 59 -30.82 -6.68 -8.40
CA VAL A 59 -31.17 -7.94 -7.69
C VAL A 59 -30.32 -8.09 -6.42
N VAL A 60 -29.04 -7.76 -6.49
CA VAL A 60 -28.11 -7.75 -5.35
C VAL A 60 -28.51 -6.70 -4.31
N SER A 61 -28.85 -5.48 -4.74
CA SER A 61 -29.31 -4.40 -3.85
C SER A 61 -30.63 -4.75 -3.16
N LEU A 62 -31.58 -5.37 -3.85
CA LEU A 62 -32.85 -5.82 -3.28
C LEU A 62 -32.65 -6.98 -2.27
N SER A 63 -31.74 -7.91 -2.56
CA SER A 63 -31.33 -8.97 -1.63
C SER A 63 -30.71 -8.39 -0.35
N VAL A 64 -29.97 -7.29 -0.47
CA VAL A 64 -29.31 -6.60 0.64
C VAL A 64 -30.24 -5.65 1.40
N PHE A 65 -31.29 -5.15 0.76
CA PHE A 65 -32.40 -4.42 1.40
C PHE A 65 -33.30 -5.33 2.24
N LEU A 66 -33.59 -6.54 1.75
CA LEU A 66 -34.45 -7.52 2.41
C LEU A 66 -33.96 -7.91 3.82
N MET A 67 -32.65 -8.09 4.02
CA MET A 67 -32.16 -8.68 5.29
C MET A 67 -32.28 -7.72 6.48
N PRO A 68 -31.94 -6.42 6.38
CA PRO A 68 -32.25 -5.43 7.41
C PRO A 68 -33.75 -5.19 7.59
N LEU A 69 -34.56 -5.32 6.53
CA LEU A 69 -36.03 -5.29 6.61
C LEU A 69 -36.57 -6.47 7.44
N SER A 70 -36.10 -7.70 7.19
CA SER A 70 -36.45 -8.89 7.97
C SER A 70 -35.92 -8.87 9.40
N SER A 71 -34.83 -8.14 9.66
CA SER A 71 -34.36 -7.91 11.04
C SER A 71 -35.37 -7.10 11.86
N SER A 72 -35.94 -6.03 11.28
CA SER A 72 -36.75 -5.03 11.99
C SER A 72 -38.26 -5.22 11.90
N ILE A 73 -38.76 -5.98 10.93
CA ILE A 73 -40.20 -6.19 10.72
C ILE A 73 -40.92 -6.73 11.97
N VAL A 74 -40.22 -7.48 12.82
CA VAL A 74 -40.76 -8.01 14.08
C VAL A 74 -40.86 -6.97 15.21
N ALA A 75 -40.25 -5.79 15.10
CA ALA A 75 -40.11 -4.84 16.21
C ALA A 75 -41.45 -4.29 16.76
N PRO A 76 -42.48 -4.01 15.93
CA PRO A 76 -43.84 -3.70 16.41
C PRO A 76 -44.61 -4.91 16.96
N GLU A 77 -44.13 -6.12 16.68
CA GLU A 77 -44.87 -7.39 16.88
C GLU A 77 -44.46 -8.10 18.17
N LEU A 78 -43.39 -7.64 18.83
CA LEU A 78 -42.74 -8.32 19.96
C LEU A 78 -43.69 -8.59 21.13
N SER A 79 -44.67 -7.72 21.39
CA SER A 79 -45.71 -7.95 22.40
C SER A 79 -46.63 -9.10 22.03
N THR A 80 -47.11 -9.14 20.78
CA THR A 80 -48.00 -10.20 20.27
C THR A 80 -47.28 -11.55 20.26
N ILE A 81 -46.01 -11.57 19.81
CA ILE A 81 -45.15 -12.77 19.83
C ILE A 81 -44.92 -13.27 21.26
N LYS A 82 -44.66 -12.35 22.20
CA LYS A 82 -44.46 -12.67 23.62
C LYS A 82 -45.66 -13.41 24.21
N ASP A 83 -46.86 -12.86 23.97
CA ASP A 83 -48.08 -13.33 24.62
C ASP A 83 -48.58 -14.63 23.99
N GLU A 84 -48.49 -14.79 22.67
CA GLU A 84 -48.91 -16.03 22.00
C GLU A 84 -47.94 -17.20 22.28
N LEU A 85 -46.62 -16.97 22.25
CA LEU A 85 -45.61 -18.02 22.49
C LEU A 85 -45.25 -18.20 23.98
N ASN A 86 -46.05 -17.63 24.90
CA ASN A 86 -45.91 -17.76 26.35
C ASN A 86 -44.48 -17.43 26.85
N MET A 87 -43.91 -16.33 26.36
CA MET A 87 -42.58 -15.86 26.74
C MET A 87 -42.60 -15.19 28.12
N GLY A 88 -41.76 -15.69 29.03
CA GLY A 88 -41.78 -15.36 30.45
C GLY A 88 -41.21 -13.98 30.80
N SER A 89 -40.68 -13.23 29.82
CA SER A 89 -40.26 -11.84 30.02
C SER A 89 -40.16 -11.07 28.70
N SER A 90 -40.15 -9.74 28.77
CA SER A 90 -39.84 -8.87 27.61
C SER A 90 -38.45 -9.11 27.02
N LEU A 91 -37.50 -9.63 27.80
CA LEU A 91 -36.18 -10.03 27.33
C LEU A 91 -36.26 -11.18 26.31
N GLU A 92 -37.13 -12.17 26.55
CA GLU A 92 -37.33 -13.31 25.63
C GLU A 92 -37.94 -12.86 24.30
N ALA A 93 -38.83 -11.85 24.33
CA ALA A 93 -39.40 -11.26 23.12
C ALA A 93 -38.34 -10.53 22.29
N VAL A 94 -37.54 -9.66 22.91
CA VAL A 94 -36.49 -8.88 22.21
C VAL A 94 -35.38 -9.78 21.63
N LEU A 95 -35.17 -10.99 22.17
CA LEU A 95 -34.28 -11.97 21.53
C LEU A 95 -34.74 -12.36 20.10
N VAL A 96 -36.03 -12.32 19.77
CA VAL A 96 -36.54 -12.63 18.41
C VAL A 96 -36.04 -11.65 17.35
N MET A 97 -35.80 -10.39 17.72
CA MET A 97 -35.11 -9.42 16.87
C MET A 97 -33.58 -9.63 16.94
N SER A 98 -33.06 -9.83 18.15
CA SER A 98 -31.63 -9.76 18.45
C SER A 98 -30.81 -10.95 17.90
N THR A 99 -31.32 -12.19 17.98
CA THR A 99 -30.58 -13.39 17.53
C THR A 99 -30.31 -13.40 16.03
N PHE A 100 -31.21 -12.82 15.23
CA PHE A 100 -31.02 -12.63 13.79
C PHE A 100 -29.85 -11.67 13.51
N ILE A 101 -29.77 -10.55 14.23
CA ILE A 101 -28.74 -9.52 14.05
C ILE A 101 -27.35 -10.08 14.39
N LEU A 102 -27.26 -10.91 15.43
CA LEU A 102 -26.01 -11.54 15.86
C LEU A 102 -25.35 -12.35 14.74
N THR A 103 -26.09 -13.27 14.13
CA THR A 103 -25.56 -14.12 13.05
C THR A 103 -25.50 -13.42 11.70
N TYR A 104 -26.36 -12.42 11.44
CA TYR A 104 -26.25 -11.54 10.28
C TYR A 104 -24.94 -10.72 10.29
N CYS A 105 -24.45 -10.32 11.47
CA CYS A 105 -23.21 -9.57 11.60
C CYS A 105 -21.95 -10.45 11.73
N LEU A 106 -22.07 -11.70 12.19
CA LEU A 106 -20.96 -12.66 12.32
C LEU A 106 -20.77 -13.57 11.09
N GLY A 107 -21.85 -13.88 10.37
CA GLY A 107 -21.83 -14.63 9.11
C GLY A 107 -20.82 -14.12 8.07
N PRO A 108 -20.54 -12.80 7.96
CA PRO A 108 -19.52 -12.27 7.07
C PRO A 108 -18.12 -12.86 7.21
N LEU A 109 -17.73 -13.26 8.43
CA LEU A 109 -16.43 -13.88 8.69
C LEU A 109 -16.27 -15.23 7.96
N ILE A 110 -17.37 -15.95 7.76
CA ILE A 110 -17.41 -17.28 7.16
C ILE A 110 -17.77 -17.20 5.67
N LEU A 111 -18.81 -16.44 5.32
CA LEU A 111 -19.30 -16.36 3.94
C LEU A 111 -18.36 -15.57 3.02
N GLY A 112 -17.56 -14.62 3.54
CA GLY A 112 -16.55 -13.90 2.76
C GLY A 112 -15.50 -14.81 2.14
N PRO A 113 -14.69 -15.52 2.95
CA PRO A 113 -13.72 -16.49 2.45
C PRO A 113 -14.35 -17.57 1.55
N LEU A 114 -15.55 -18.05 1.87
CA LEU A 114 -16.26 -19.00 1.00
C LEU A 114 -16.60 -18.40 -0.37
N SER A 115 -16.96 -17.11 -0.47
CA SER A 115 -17.26 -16.46 -1.75
C SER A 115 -16.02 -16.27 -2.63
N GLU A 116 -14.83 -16.22 -2.03
CA GLU A 116 -13.55 -16.19 -2.74
C GLU A 116 -13.10 -17.59 -3.19
N MET A 117 -13.52 -18.64 -2.48
CA MET A 117 -13.20 -20.04 -2.83
C MET A 117 -14.16 -20.64 -3.85
N PHE A 118 -15.47 -20.41 -3.71
CA PHE A 118 -16.53 -21.06 -4.50
C PHE A 118 -17.17 -20.15 -5.54
N GLY A 119 -16.99 -18.83 -5.40
CA GLY A 119 -17.55 -17.79 -6.27
C GLY A 119 -18.66 -16.97 -5.60
N ARG A 120 -18.91 -15.77 -6.13
CA ARG A 120 -19.86 -14.79 -5.58
C ARG A 120 -21.30 -15.30 -5.71
N ALA A 121 -21.69 -15.69 -6.93
CA ALA A 121 -23.05 -16.08 -7.23
C ALA A 121 -23.49 -17.32 -6.42
N ALA A 122 -22.62 -18.33 -6.32
CA ALA A 122 -22.89 -19.54 -5.56
C ALA A 122 -23.19 -19.25 -4.08
N VAL A 123 -22.32 -18.48 -3.40
CA VAL A 123 -22.50 -18.17 -1.97
C VAL A 123 -23.69 -17.26 -1.72
N LEU A 124 -24.03 -16.34 -2.64
CA LEU A 124 -25.24 -15.53 -2.53
C LEU A 124 -26.51 -16.38 -2.61
N HIS A 125 -26.63 -17.24 -3.63
CA HIS A 125 -27.82 -18.09 -3.78
C HIS A 125 -27.94 -19.12 -2.64
N SER A 126 -26.84 -19.70 -2.17
CA SER A 126 -26.86 -20.57 -0.98
C SER A 126 -27.25 -19.80 0.30
N GLY A 127 -26.76 -18.57 0.48
CA GLY A 127 -27.11 -17.71 1.61
C GLY A 127 -28.60 -17.35 1.66
N ASN A 128 -29.13 -16.83 0.55
CA ASN A 128 -30.57 -16.55 0.43
C ASN A 128 -31.41 -17.83 0.61
N THR A 129 -31.06 -18.94 -0.05
CA THR A 129 -31.82 -20.20 0.12
C THR A 129 -31.84 -20.69 1.57
N PHE A 130 -30.73 -20.54 2.29
CA PHE A 130 -30.64 -20.86 3.73
C PHE A 130 -31.52 -19.91 4.57
N TYR A 131 -31.50 -18.61 4.26
CA TYR A 131 -32.41 -17.63 4.86
C TYR A 131 -33.88 -17.99 4.58
N LEU A 132 -34.27 -18.28 3.33
CA LEU A 132 -35.64 -18.63 2.94
C LEU A 132 -36.19 -19.78 3.78
N ILE A 133 -35.41 -20.86 3.91
CA ILE A 133 -35.80 -22.05 4.68
C ILE A 133 -36.06 -21.68 6.14
N PHE A 134 -35.10 -21.06 6.82
CA PHE A 134 -35.23 -20.79 8.26
C PHE A 134 -36.17 -19.61 8.58
N ASN A 135 -36.28 -18.61 7.70
CA ASN A 135 -37.26 -17.54 7.83
C ASN A 135 -38.69 -18.06 7.59
N LEU A 136 -38.88 -19.02 6.68
CA LEU A 136 -40.17 -19.70 6.52
C LEU A 136 -40.55 -20.49 7.79
N VAL A 137 -39.59 -21.20 8.40
CA VAL A 137 -39.78 -21.89 9.69
C VAL A 137 -40.16 -20.91 10.82
N CYS A 138 -39.62 -19.69 10.85
CA CYS A 138 -40.02 -18.66 11.83
C CYS A 138 -41.54 -18.41 11.80
N GLY A 139 -42.15 -18.36 10.61
CA GLY A 139 -43.59 -18.17 10.42
C GLY A 139 -44.45 -19.38 10.81
N PHE A 140 -43.86 -20.57 11.00
CA PHE A 140 -44.57 -21.78 11.45
C PHE A 140 -44.25 -22.19 12.90
N ALA A 141 -43.34 -21.48 13.59
CA ALA A 141 -42.93 -21.80 14.95
C ALA A 141 -44.12 -21.84 15.93
N GLN A 142 -44.15 -22.89 16.76
CA GLN A 142 -45.18 -23.14 17.78
C GLN A 142 -44.68 -22.83 19.21
N ASN A 143 -43.38 -22.62 19.38
CA ASN A 143 -42.79 -22.22 20.67
C ASN A 143 -41.58 -21.29 20.50
N LYS A 144 -41.19 -20.64 21.61
CA LYS A 144 -40.04 -19.72 21.64
C LYS A 144 -38.70 -20.36 21.26
N GLY A 145 -38.51 -21.66 21.48
CA GLY A 145 -37.28 -22.36 21.13
C GLY A 145 -37.09 -22.46 19.61
N GLU A 146 -38.12 -22.92 18.92
CA GLU A 146 -38.18 -22.97 17.45
C GLU A 146 -37.97 -21.59 16.83
N LEU A 147 -38.68 -20.57 17.31
CA LEU A 147 -38.57 -19.21 16.76
C LEU A 147 -37.17 -18.62 16.96
N LEU A 148 -36.57 -18.76 18.15
CA LEU A 148 -35.24 -18.21 18.42
C LEU A 148 -34.13 -18.95 17.66
N ALA A 149 -34.22 -20.28 17.53
CA ALA A 149 -33.26 -21.08 16.76
C ALA A 149 -33.36 -20.81 15.26
N SER A 150 -34.59 -20.75 14.71
CA SER A 150 -34.81 -20.45 13.29
C SER A 150 -34.41 -19.00 12.94
N ARG A 151 -34.68 -18.01 13.80
CA ARG A 151 -34.19 -16.63 13.60
C ARG A 151 -32.66 -16.54 13.60
N LEU A 152 -32.00 -17.28 14.49
CA LEU A 152 -30.53 -17.36 14.55
C LEU A 152 -29.95 -17.95 13.25
N LEU A 153 -30.56 -19.00 12.69
CA LEU A 153 -30.12 -19.61 11.43
C LEU A 153 -30.47 -18.74 10.20
N ALA A 154 -31.64 -18.11 10.17
CA ALA A 154 -32.03 -17.20 9.10
C ALA A 154 -31.06 -16.00 8.99
N GLY A 155 -30.63 -15.43 10.13
CA GLY A 155 -29.65 -14.34 10.16
C GLY A 155 -28.31 -14.73 9.52
N PHE A 156 -27.85 -15.97 9.72
CA PHE A 156 -26.62 -16.47 9.10
C PHE A 156 -26.75 -16.54 7.56
N GLY A 157 -27.88 -17.02 7.04
CA GLY A 157 -28.14 -17.04 5.59
C GLY A 157 -28.16 -15.63 4.98
N GLY A 158 -28.85 -14.70 5.64
CA GLY A 158 -28.98 -13.31 5.19
C GLY A 158 -27.65 -12.54 5.12
N ALA A 159 -26.61 -12.98 5.84
CA ALA A 159 -25.28 -12.37 5.78
C ALA A 159 -24.63 -12.44 4.38
N GLY A 160 -25.07 -13.36 3.50
CA GLY A 160 -24.50 -13.53 2.16
C GLY A 160 -24.49 -12.26 1.32
N GLY A 161 -25.63 -11.57 1.22
CA GLY A 161 -25.76 -10.33 0.45
C GLY A 161 -24.86 -9.20 0.94
N LEU A 162 -24.73 -9.03 2.25
CA LEU A 162 -23.95 -7.96 2.89
C LEU A 162 -22.46 -8.04 2.51
N VAL A 163 -21.95 -9.25 2.27
CA VAL A 163 -20.54 -9.47 1.90
C VAL A 163 -20.36 -9.50 0.40
N VAL A 164 -21.17 -10.29 -0.28
CA VAL A 164 -20.97 -10.62 -1.68
C VAL A 164 -21.30 -9.43 -2.58
N GLY A 165 -22.24 -8.57 -2.20
CA GLY A 165 -22.69 -7.45 -3.04
C GLY A 165 -21.61 -6.41 -3.35
N ALA A 166 -20.80 -6.01 -2.36
CA ALA A 166 -19.65 -5.13 -2.58
C ALA A 166 -18.59 -5.78 -3.48
N GLY A 167 -18.41 -7.10 -3.36
CA GLY A 167 -17.57 -7.90 -4.26
C GLY A 167 -18.07 -7.84 -5.70
N ILE A 168 -19.35 -8.16 -5.94
CA ILE A 168 -19.98 -8.12 -7.28
C ILE A 168 -19.82 -6.75 -7.95
N ILE A 169 -20.00 -5.64 -7.21
CA ILE A 169 -19.83 -4.29 -7.77
C ILE A 169 -18.35 -4.02 -8.12
N SER A 170 -17.41 -4.49 -7.30
CA SER A 170 -15.98 -4.46 -7.64
C SER A 170 -15.62 -5.33 -8.83
N ASP A 171 -16.29 -6.48 -8.99
CA ASP A 171 -16.00 -7.45 -10.04
C ASP A 171 -16.62 -7.00 -11.40
N CYS A 172 -17.74 -6.25 -11.38
CA CYS A 172 -18.42 -5.76 -12.59
C CYS A 172 -18.09 -4.33 -13.05
N PHE A 173 -17.65 -3.41 -12.19
CA PHE A 173 -17.46 -1.99 -12.57
C PHE A 173 -15.98 -1.53 -12.49
N PRO A 174 -15.51 -0.68 -13.43
CA PRO A 174 -14.19 -0.05 -13.32
C PRO A 174 -14.13 0.87 -12.09
N LYS A 175 -12.93 1.12 -11.53
CA LYS A 175 -12.77 1.77 -10.22
C LYS A 175 -13.43 3.15 -10.16
N GLU A 176 -13.40 3.85 -11.28
CA GLU A 176 -13.86 5.21 -11.54
C GLU A 176 -15.40 5.31 -11.49
N GLU A 177 -16.12 4.23 -11.86
CA GLU A 177 -17.59 4.18 -11.84
C GLU A 177 -18.16 3.68 -10.49
N ARG A 178 -17.35 3.14 -9.57
CA ARG A 178 -17.89 2.41 -8.40
C ARG A 178 -18.63 3.29 -7.39
N GLY A 179 -18.20 4.53 -7.17
CA GLY A 179 -18.67 5.33 -6.02
C GLY A 179 -20.19 5.52 -5.95
N TRP A 180 -20.80 5.89 -7.08
CA TRP A 180 -22.25 6.14 -7.17
C TRP A 180 -23.07 4.83 -7.25
N VAL A 181 -22.51 3.77 -7.84
CA VAL A 181 -23.12 2.43 -7.83
C VAL A 181 -23.17 1.87 -6.41
N ILE A 182 -22.09 2.03 -5.64
CA ILE A 182 -22.02 1.69 -4.21
C ILE A 182 -23.00 2.54 -3.39
N ALA A 183 -23.18 3.83 -3.71
CA ALA A 183 -24.17 4.67 -3.04
C ALA A 183 -25.60 4.15 -3.24
N ILE A 184 -25.97 3.74 -4.46
CA ILE A 184 -27.29 3.18 -4.78
C ILE A 184 -27.50 1.82 -4.08
N TYR A 185 -26.48 0.93 -4.11
CA TYR A 185 -26.50 -0.33 -3.36
C TYR A 185 -26.70 -0.12 -1.85
N ASN A 186 -26.06 0.91 -1.27
CA ASN A 186 -26.18 1.23 0.15
C ASN A 186 -27.51 1.90 0.55
N LEU A 187 -28.40 2.28 -0.39
CA LEU A 187 -29.76 2.74 -0.04
C LEU A 187 -30.60 1.61 0.59
N GLY A 188 -30.33 0.35 0.21
CA GLY A 188 -31.03 -0.82 0.73
C GLY A 188 -30.90 -0.96 2.26
N PRO A 189 -29.67 -1.11 2.80
CA PRO A 189 -29.43 -1.19 4.24
C PRO A 189 -29.89 0.03 5.05
N VAL A 190 -29.97 1.20 4.40
CA VAL A 190 -30.39 2.47 5.01
C VAL A 190 -31.90 2.49 5.26
N PHE A 191 -32.71 2.17 4.25
CA PHE A 191 -34.18 2.22 4.39
C PHE A 191 -34.79 0.93 4.96
N GLY A 192 -34.15 -0.22 4.74
CA GLY A 192 -34.64 -1.53 5.17
C GLY A 192 -35.17 -1.58 6.60
N PRO A 193 -34.40 -1.16 7.63
CA PRO A 193 -34.84 -1.20 9.01
C PRO A 193 -36.11 -0.37 9.28
N SER A 194 -36.23 0.78 8.63
CA SER A 194 -37.34 1.73 8.85
C SER A 194 -38.61 1.26 8.15
N LEU A 195 -38.51 0.83 6.88
CA LEU A 195 -39.67 0.32 6.14
C LEU A 195 -40.14 -1.04 6.67
N GLY A 196 -39.22 -1.90 7.14
CA GLY A 196 -39.58 -3.16 7.80
C GLY A 196 -40.45 -2.93 9.02
N ALA A 197 -40.06 -2.03 9.92
CA ALA A 197 -40.86 -1.69 11.08
C ALA A 197 -42.22 -1.07 10.69
N VAL A 198 -42.28 -0.19 9.67
CA VAL A 198 -43.56 0.32 9.13
C VAL A 198 -44.47 -0.86 8.73
N ILE A 199 -43.99 -1.72 7.83
CA ILE A 199 -44.74 -2.87 7.29
C ILE A 199 -45.20 -3.81 8.41
N GLY A 200 -44.32 -4.15 9.36
CA GLY A 200 -44.63 -5.00 10.51
C GLY A 200 -45.76 -4.45 11.38
N GLY A 201 -45.81 -3.13 11.59
CA GLY A 201 -46.90 -2.51 12.36
C GLY A 201 -48.27 -2.64 11.69
N PHE A 202 -48.31 -2.56 10.37
CA PHE A 202 -49.54 -2.82 9.60
C PHE A 202 -49.87 -4.32 9.51
N ILE A 203 -48.88 -5.20 9.39
CA ILE A 203 -49.07 -6.66 9.43
C ILE A 203 -49.69 -7.08 10.78
N THR A 204 -49.12 -6.63 11.90
CA THR A 204 -49.63 -6.93 13.25
C THR A 204 -50.98 -6.25 13.53
N GLN A 205 -51.29 -5.09 12.95
CA GLN A 205 -52.60 -4.45 13.14
C GLN A 205 -53.73 -5.13 12.35
N TYR A 206 -53.46 -5.73 11.19
CA TYR A 206 -54.50 -6.25 10.29
C TYR A 206 -54.46 -7.77 10.03
N THR A 207 -53.40 -8.47 10.43
CA THR A 207 -53.23 -9.92 10.23
C THR A 207 -52.59 -10.57 11.47
N THR A 208 -51.50 -11.34 11.32
CA THR A 208 -50.76 -11.96 12.43
C THR A 208 -49.25 -11.84 12.18
N TRP A 209 -48.44 -11.82 13.23
CA TRP A 209 -46.97 -11.70 13.14
C TRP A 209 -46.30 -12.76 12.23
N ARG A 210 -46.95 -13.92 12.03
CA ARG A 210 -46.47 -14.96 11.11
C ARG A 210 -46.40 -14.46 9.65
N TRP A 211 -47.26 -13.52 9.26
CA TRP A 211 -47.22 -12.89 7.94
C TRP A 211 -45.98 -12.04 7.71
N ALA A 212 -45.32 -11.50 8.74
CA ALA A 212 -44.04 -10.82 8.57
C ALA A 212 -42.96 -11.77 8.03
N PHE A 213 -42.93 -13.00 8.53
CA PHE A 213 -42.06 -14.07 8.05
C PHE A 213 -42.48 -14.59 6.68
N TRP A 214 -43.77 -14.87 6.46
CA TRP A 214 -44.24 -15.36 5.17
C TRP A 214 -44.06 -14.33 4.04
N ALA A 215 -44.34 -13.05 4.26
CA ALA A 215 -44.14 -11.99 3.27
C ALA A 215 -42.66 -11.79 2.92
N THR A 216 -41.77 -11.82 3.91
CA THR A 216 -40.31 -11.70 3.67
C THR A 216 -39.72 -12.95 3.01
N SER A 217 -40.26 -14.14 3.27
CA SER A 217 -39.91 -15.37 2.54
C SER A 217 -40.45 -15.39 1.10
N ILE A 218 -41.66 -14.87 0.85
CA ILE A 218 -42.19 -14.72 -0.52
C ILE A 218 -41.30 -13.77 -1.33
N PHE A 219 -40.90 -12.64 -0.74
CA PHE A 219 -40.00 -11.69 -1.40
C PHE A 219 -38.63 -12.32 -1.69
N ASP A 220 -38.03 -13.07 -0.75
CA ASP A 220 -36.77 -13.78 -1.03
C ASP A 220 -36.91 -14.86 -2.11
N GLY A 221 -38.02 -15.61 -2.12
CA GLY A 221 -38.30 -16.58 -3.17
C GLY A 221 -38.30 -15.95 -4.57
N VAL A 222 -38.90 -14.76 -4.71
CA VAL A 222 -38.84 -13.97 -5.95
C VAL A 222 -37.40 -13.52 -6.27
N LEU A 223 -36.63 -13.08 -5.27
CA LEU A 223 -35.23 -12.67 -5.46
C LEU A 223 -34.30 -13.84 -5.81
N ILE A 224 -34.54 -15.04 -5.28
CA ILE A 224 -33.84 -16.27 -5.65
C ILE A 224 -34.16 -16.63 -7.10
N VAL A 225 -35.43 -16.61 -7.52
CA VAL A 225 -35.82 -16.90 -8.91
C VAL A 225 -35.23 -15.88 -9.89
N LEU A 226 -35.36 -14.58 -9.62
CA LEU A 226 -34.73 -13.52 -10.43
C LEU A 226 -33.20 -13.65 -10.43
N GLY A 227 -32.61 -14.01 -9.28
CA GLY A 227 -31.20 -14.32 -9.13
C GLY A 227 -30.75 -15.44 -10.07
N LEU A 228 -31.38 -16.60 -10.01
CA LEU A 228 -31.05 -17.77 -10.85
C LEU A 228 -31.23 -17.52 -12.36
N LEU A 229 -32.08 -16.56 -12.75
CA LEU A 229 -32.29 -16.16 -14.15
C LEU A 229 -31.29 -15.11 -14.65
N VAL A 230 -30.83 -14.21 -13.79
CA VAL A 230 -30.03 -13.02 -14.18
C VAL A 230 -28.56 -13.13 -13.78
N MET A 231 -28.26 -13.74 -12.64
CA MET A 231 -26.90 -13.80 -12.11
C MET A 231 -26.04 -14.84 -12.83
N GLN A 232 -24.78 -14.45 -12.99
CA GLN A 232 -23.71 -15.31 -13.46
C GLN A 232 -22.52 -15.14 -12.50
N GLU A 233 -21.55 -16.04 -12.58
CA GLU A 233 -20.33 -15.87 -11.79
C GLU A 233 -19.62 -14.57 -12.19
N THR A 234 -19.15 -13.84 -11.18
CA THR A 234 -18.49 -12.55 -11.36
C THR A 234 -17.04 -12.57 -10.88
N TYR A 235 -16.65 -13.50 -10.00
CA TYR A 235 -15.29 -13.48 -9.46
C TYR A 235 -14.24 -13.92 -10.51
N PRO A 236 -13.31 -13.03 -10.94
CA PRO A 236 -12.38 -13.35 -12.03
C PRO A 236 -11.54 -14.62 -11.79
N PRO A 237 -10.97 -14.88 -10.59
CA PRO A 237 -10.22 -16.10 -10.32
C PRO A 237 -11.03 -17.39 -10.52
N VAL A 238 -12.31 -17.41 -10.12
CA VAL A 238 -13.16 -18.61 -10.25
C VAL A 238 -13.61 -18.80 -11.70
N ILE A 239 -13.81 -17.73 -12.47
CA ILE A 239 -14.08 -17.82 -13.91
C ILE A 239 -12.86 -18.42 -14.64
N LEU A 240 -11.64 -17.92 -14.37
CA LEU A 240 -10.42 -18.44 -14.97
C LEU A 240 -10.08 -19.86 -14.49
N ALA A 241 -10.31 -20.20 -13.22
CA ALA A 241 -10.15 -21.56 -12.71
C ALA A 241 -11.10 -22.55 -13.41
N ARG A 242 -12.37 -22.16 -13.64
CA ARG A 242 -13.33 -22.98 -14.42
C ARG A 242 -12.91 -23.11 -15.89
N ARG A 243 -12.31 -22.08 -16.50
CA ARG A 243 -11.70 -22.15 -17.85
C ARG A 243 -10.50 -23.10 -17.90
N LYS A 244 -9.54 -22.95 -16.98
CA LYS A 244 -8.38 -23.85 -16.80
C LYS A 244 -8.84 -25.30 -16.63
N ALA A 245 -9.82 -25.56 -15.76
CA ALA A 245 -10.38 -26.89 -15.55
C ALA A 245 -11.13 -27.46 -16.78
N LYS A 246 -11.59 -26.62 -17.71
CA LYS A 246 -12.14 -27.06 -19.00
C LYS A 246 -11.01 -27.35 -20.00
N MET A 247 -10.02 -26.47 -20.11
CA MET A 247 -8.87 -26.62 -21.02
C MET A 247 -7.99 -27.82 -20.63
N LEU A 248 -7.78 -28.09 -19.34
CA LEU A 248 -7.05 -29.27 -18.84
C LEU A 248 -7.64 -30.61 -19.31
N LYS A 249 -8.94 -30.66 -19.66
CA LYS A 249 -9.58 -31.87 -20.21
C LYS A 249 -9.29 -32.12 -21.70
N THR A 250 -8.69 -31.13 -22.38
CA THR A 250 -8.41 -31.14 -23.82
C THR A 250 -6.97 -30.72 -24.13
N ALA A 251 -6.12 -30.54 -23.13
CA ALA A 251 -4.73 -30.14 -23.26
C ALA A 251 -3.83 -31.35 -23.56
N ALA A 252 -2.66 -31.10 -24.17
CA ALA A 252 -1.65 -32.14 -24.34
C ALA A 252 -1.00 -32.50 -22.98
N PRO A 253 -0.46 -33.72 -22.80
CA PRO A 253 0.09 -34.18 -21.52
C PRO A 253 1.18 -33.29 -20.90
N ASN A 254 1.86 -32.48 -21.71
CA ASN A 254 2.98 -31.62 -21.30
C ASN A 254 2.64 -30.12 -21.21
N THR A 255 1.35 -29.73 -21.27
CA THR A 255 0.94 -28.31 -21.23
C THR A 255 0.74 -27.82 -19.79
N LEU A 256 1.57 -26.88 -19.33
CA LEU A 256 1.49 -26.31 -17.99
C LEU A 256 0.58 -25.08 -17.95
N LEU A 257 -0.73 -25.32 -17.81
CA LEU A 257 -1.72 -24.24 -17.69
C LEU A 257 -1.64 -23.55 -16.32
N LYS A 258 -1.51 -22.22 -16.30
CA LYS A 258 -1.53 -21.37 -15.08
C LYS A 258 -2.60 -20.29 -15.18
N THR A 259 -3.00 -19.68 -14.05
CA THR A 259 -3.77 -18.41 -14.06
C THR A 259 -3.03 -17.31 -13.27
N PRO A 260 -3.23 -16.01 -13.55
CA PRO A 260 -2.54 -14.93 -12.83
C PRO A 260 -2.75 -14.90 -11.32
N TYR A 261 -3.84 -15.52 -10.85
CA TYR A 261 -4.27 -15.54 -9.45
C TYR A 261 -3.74 -16.76 -8.68
N GLU A 262 -2.96 -17.63 -9.34
CA GLU A 262 -2.54 -18.93 -8.83
C GLU A 262 -1.21 -18.84 -8.07
N LYS A 263 -1.28 -18.81 -6.73
CA LYS A 263 -0.10 -18.83 -5.85
C LYS A 263 0.34 -20.28 -5.59
N PRO A 264 1.58 -20.69 -5.93
CA PRO A 264 1.98 -22.09 -5.91
C PRO A 264 1.96 -22.73 -4.50
N ASP A 265 2.25 -21.96 -3.45
CA ASP A 265 2.57 -22.49 -2.12
C ASP A 265 1.41 -22.42 -1.09
N GLN A 266 0.18 -22.11 -1.51
CA GLN A 266 -0.95 -21.93 -0.59
C GLN A 266 -2.06 -22.98 -0.78
N THR A 267 -2.23 -23.84 0.22
CA THR A 267 -3.38 -24.77 0.28
C THR A 267 -4.68 -24.02 0.62
N LEU A 268 -5.82 -24.53 0.15
CA LEU A 268 -7.15 -23.99 0.44
C LEU A 268 -7.43 -23.87 1.96
N GLY A 269 -6.94 -24.82 2.76
CA GLY A 269 -7.06 -24.80 4.22
C GLY A 269 -6.24 -23.68 4.88
N GLN A 270 -5.02 -23.41 4.38
CA GLN A 270 -4.23 -22.26 4.83
C GLN A 270 -4.87 -20.93 4.41
N LEU A 271 -5.38 -20.84 3.18
CA LEU A 271 -6.08 -19.64 2.68
C LEU A 271 -7.29 -19.30 3.57
N TYR A 272 -8.17 -20.29 3.81
CA TYR A 272 -9.35 -20.14 4.65
C TYR A 272 -8.99 -19.76 6.10
N ARG A 273 -8.01 -20.46 6.71
CA ARG A 273 -7.49 -20.14 8.05
C ARG A 273 -6.95 -18.71 8.14
N ASN A 274 -6.18 -18.28 7.15
CA ASN A 274 -5.56 -16.95 7.15
C ASN A 274 -6.61 -15.84 6.97
N SER A 275 -7.61 -16.03 6.11
CA SER A 275 -8.70 -15.06 5.95
C SER A 275 -9.64 -14.97 7.16
N LEU A 276 -9.85 -16.08 7.88
CA LEU A 276 -10.60 -16.09 9.16
C LEU A 276 -9.84 -15.43 10.33
N LEU A 277 -8.53 -15.68 10.44
CA LEU A 277 -7.74 -15.16 11.56
C LEU A 277 -7.39 -13.68 11.40
N ARG A 278 -7.26 -13.15 10.18
CA ARG A 278 -6.83 -11.76 9.93
C ARG A 278 -7.73 -10.71 10.59
N PRO A 279 -9.08 -10.76 10.53
CA PRO A 279 -9.95 -9.85 11.27
C PRO A 279 -9.70 -9.87 12.80
N LEU A 280 -9.52 -11.05 13.38
CA LEU A 280 -9.28 -11.22 14.82
C LEU A 280 -7.89 -10.72 15.21
N GLN A 281 -6.87 -10.91 14.36
CA GLN A 281 -5.53 -10.36 14.54
C GLN A 281 -5.52 -8.83 14.45
N LEU A 282 -6.22 -8.24 13.48
CA LEU A 282 -6.38 -6.79 13.36
C LEU A 282 -7.08 -6.21 14.61
N LEU A 283 -8.18 -6.81 15.06
CA LEU A 283 -8.88 -6.39 16.28
C LEU A 283 -8.01 -6.54 17.54
N ARG A 284 -7.11 -7.54 17.60
CA ARG A 284 -6.20 -7.74 18.74
C ARG A 284 -5.01 -6.78 18.74
N VAL A 285 -4.48 -6.40 17.58
CA VAL A 285 -3.15 -5.76 17.47
C VAL A 285 -3.19 -4.30 17.03
N GLN A 286 -4.24 -3.85 16.32
CA GLN A 286 -4.29 -2.50 15.74
C GLN A 286 -5.18 -1.55 16.57
N PRO A 287 -4.64 -0.51 17.25
CA PRO A 287 -5.42 0.38 18.10
C PRO A 287 -6.50 1.17 17.34
N ILE A 288 -6.26 1.56 16.08
CA ILE A 288 -7.31 2.14 15.21
C ILE A 288 -8.50 1.18 15.08
N VAL A 289 -8.23 -0.10 14.80
CA VAL A 289 -9.29 -1.08 14.53
C VAL A 289 -10.10 -1.32 15.80
N GLN A 290 -9.47 -1.31 16.97
CA GLN A 290 -10.15 -1.34 18.28
C GLN A 290 -11.03 -0.11 18.49
N LEU A 291 -10.46 1.10 18.33
CA LEU A 291 -11.15 2.37 18.54
C LEU A 291 -12.38 2.51 17.61
N LEU A 292 -12.20 2.22 16.32
CA LEU A 292 -13.27 2.27 15.33
C LEU A 292 -14.28 1.14 15.51
N ALA A 293 -13.85 -0.07 15.91
CA ALA A 293 -14.78 -1.17 16.20
C ALA A 293 -15.69 -0.83 17.39
N ILE A 294 -15.13 -0.28 18.48
CA ILE A 294 -15.90 0.15 19.65
C ILE A 294 -16.87 1.28 19.28
N PHE A 295 -16.40 2.30 18.56
CA PHE A 295 -17.23 3.46 18.17
C PHE A 295 -18.37 3.07 17.21
N TYR A 296 -18.06 2.33 16.15
CA TYR A 296 -19.05 1.85 15.18
C TYR A 296 -20.05 0.90 15.86
N ALA A 297 -19.57 0.01 16.73
CA ALA A 297 -20.44 -0.88 17.50
C ALA A 297 -21.38 -0.11 18.42
N TYR A 298 -20.91 0.94 19.10
CA TYR A 298 -21.76 1.78 19.94
C TYR A 298 -22.90 2.43 19.15
N LEU A 299 -22.58 3.09 18.03
CA LEU A 299 -23.59 3.71 17.15
C LEU A 299 -24.61 2.70 16.62
N TYR A 300 -24.17 1.49 16.27
CA TYR A 300 -25.05 0.42 15.76
C TYR A 300 -25.93 -0.19 16.86
N GLY A 301 -25.40 -0.28 18.08
CA GLY A 301 -26.17 -0.66 19.27
C GLY A 301 -27.26 0.36 19.58
N LEU A 302 -26.95 1.67 19.53
CA LEU A 302 -27.94 2.73 19.70
C LEU A 302 -29.07 2.66 18.66
N MET A 303 -28.73 2.44 17.39
CA MET A 303 -29.73 2.28 16.32
C MET A 303 -30.73 1.17 16.66
N TYR A 304 -30.25 -0.02 17.06
CA TYR A 304 -31.15 -1.14 17.38
C TYR A 304 -31.86 -0.99 18.74
N LEU A 305 -31.26 -0.30 19.72
CA LEU A 305 -31.96 0.07 20.96
C LEU A 305 -33.19 0.90 20.63
N VAL A 306 -33.04 1.95 19.82
CA VAL A 306 -34.14 2.81 19.37
C VAL A 306 -35.16 1.96 18.60
N LEU A 307 -34.75 1.21 17.57
CA LEU A 307 -35.66 0.35 16.80
C LEU A 307 -36.47 -0.63 17.68
N SER A 308 -35.89 -1.18 18.75
CA SER A 308 -36.58 -2.11 19.66
C SER A 308 -37.53 -1.45 20.68
N THR A 309 -37.48 -0.13 20.83
CA THR A 309 -38.23 0.62 21.87
C THR A 309 -39.13 1.72 21.30
N PHE A 310 -39.06 1.97 19.99
CA PHE A 310 -39.77 3.06 19.33
C PHE A 310 -41.30 2.83 19.31
N THR A 311 -41.77 1.65 18.89
CA THR A 311 -43.22 1.33 18.90
C THR A 311 -43.80 1.44 20.31
N THR A 312 -43.04 0.99 21.32
CA THR A 312 -43.45 1.05 22.74
C THR A 312 -43.67 2.48 23.21
N LEU A 313 -42.81 3.44 22.82
CA LEU A 313 -43.03 4.86 23.12
C LEU A 313 -44.38 5.33 22.56
N TRP A 314 -44.64 5.03 21.29
CA TRP A 314 -45.82 5.52 20.57
C TRP A 314 -47.12 4.87 21.07
N ALA A 315 -47.10 3.59 21.42
CA ALA A 315 -48.23 2.89 22.00
C ALA A 315 -48.49 3.27 23.48
N GLU A 316 -47.45 3.29 24.34
CA GLU A 316 -47.63 3.47 25.79
C GLU A 316 -47.69 4.93 26.25
N LYS A 317 -46.96 5.86 25.60
CA LYS A 317 -46.95 7.29 26.00
C LYS A 317 -47.81 8.18 25.12
N TYR A 318 -47.97 7.84 23.84
CA TYR A 318 -48.75 8.61 22.88
C TYR A 318 -50.08 7.96 22.50
N HIS A 319 -50.37 6.77 23.03
CA HIS A 319 -51.64 6.03 22.84
C HIS A 319 -52.02 5.82 21.37
N GLN A 320 -51.03 5.69 20.49
CA GLN A 320 -51.22 5.39 19.08
C GLN A 320 -51.46 3.88 18.86
N LEU A 321 -52.33 3.54 17.90
CA LEU A 321 -52.47 2.16 17.41
C LEU A 321 -51.17 1.71 16.71
N VAL A 322 -50.91 0.40 16.66
CA VAL A 322 -49.60 -0.16 16.26
C VAL A 322 -49.16 0.22 14.84
N GLY A 323 -50.07 0.34 13.87
CA GLY A 323 -49.77 0.81 12.51
C GLY A 323 -49.42 2.31 12.46
N PRO A 324 -50.28 3.22 12.96
CA PRO A 324 -49.92 4.62 13.16
C PRO A 324 -48.62 4.83 13.96
N ALA A 325 -48.40 4.05 15.01
CA ALA A 325 -47.17 4.03 15.80
C ALA A 325 -45.93 3.63 14.97
N SER A 326 -46.08 2.74 14.00
CA SER A 326 -44.98 2.33 13.13
C SER A 326 -44.65 3.36 12.03
N LEU A 327 -45.57 4.26 11.67
CA LEU A 327 -45.29 5.34 10.70
C LEU A 327 -44.18 6.28 11.17
N ASN A 328 -44.04 6.52 12.48
CA ASN A 328 -42.98 7.37 13.03
C ASN A 328 -41.56 6.85 12.70
N TYR A 329 -41.38 5.55 12.40
CA TYR A 329 -40.08 5.01 11.93
C TYR A 329 -39.62 5.64 10.61
N LEU A 330 -40.51 6.29 9.85
CA LEU A 330 -40.12 7.10 8.69
C LEU A 330 -39.18 8.25 9.08
N ALA A 331 -39.25 8.79 10.30
CA ALA A 331 -38.30 9.80 10.79
C ALA A 331 -36.85 9.28 10.85
N LEU A 332 -36.66 8.03 11.28
CA LEU A 332 -35.36 7.35 11.23
C LEU A 332 -34.89 7.20 9.77
N GLY A 333 -35.75 6.71 8.88
CA GLY A 333 -35.43 6.50 7.46
C GLY A 333 -35.05 7.80 6.73
N ILE A 334 -35.82 8.87 6.95
CA ILE A 334 -35.54 10.21 6.44
C ILE A 334 -34.21 10.72 7.00
N GLY A 335 -33.96 10.55 8.30
CA GLY A 335 -32.70 10.88 8.95
C GLY A 335 -31.50 10.21 8.29
N TYR A 336 -31.48 8.87 8.23
CA TYR A 336 -30.39 8.10 7.60
C TYR A 336 -30.21 8.49 6.13
N PHE A 337 -31.29 8.71 5.37
CA PHE A 337 -31.22 9.16 3.98
C PHE A 337 -30.55 10.53 3.85
N LEU A 338 -31.01 11.54 4.60
CA LEU A 338 -30.43 12.89 4.55
C LEU A 338 -28.96 12.88 5.00
N GLY A 339 -28.61 12.14 6.05
CA GLY A 339 -27.22 11.95 6.48
C GLY A 339 -26.34 11.31 5.40
N SER A 340 -26.86 10.30 4.70
CA SER A 340 -26.20 9.65 3.56
C SER A 340 -25.98 10.63 2.41
N GLN A 341 -26.97 11.45 2.04
CA GLN A 341 -26.84 12.46 1.00
C GLN A 341 -25.82 13.54 1.38
N VAL A 342 -25.92 14.11 2.58
CA VAL A 342 -25.01 15.14 3.09
C VAL A 342 -23.55 14.65 3.09
N CYS A 343 -23.32 13.41 3.53
CA CYS A 343 -21.99 12.81 3.49
C CYS A 343 -21.49 12.64 2.03
N GLY A 344 -22.31 12.03 1.16
CA GLY A 344 -21.96 11.82 -0.26
C GLY A 344 -21.64 13.12 -1.02
N PHE A 345 -22.43 14.18 -0.83
CA PHE A 345 -22.20 15.46 -1.51
C PHE A 345 -21.00 16.24 -0.96
N LEU A 346 -20.67 16.13 0.34
CA LEU A 346 -19.61 16.95 0.96
C LEU A 346 -18.25 16.25 1.08
N ALA A 347 -18.21 14.92 1.24
CA ALA A 347 -16.97 14.21 1.56
C ALA A 347 -15.92 14.31 0.43
N ASP A 348 -16.30 14.13 -0.83
CA ASP A 348 -15.35 14.15 -1.96
C ASP A 348 -14.87 15.56 -2.36
N PRO A 349 -15.68 16.63 -2.30
CA PRO A 349 -15.16 17.99 -2.38
C PRO A 349 -14.16 18.32 -1.25
N ILE A 350 -14.47 17.97 0.00
CA ILE A 350 -13.59 18.23 1.17
C ILE A 350 -12.27 17.45 1.03
N TYR A 351 -12.34 16.15 0.70
CA TYR A 351 -11.15 15.32 0.49
C TYR A 351 -10.27 15.86 -0.64
N ARG A 352 -10.85 16.26 -1.78
CA ARG A 352 -10.09 16.87 -2.90
C ARG A 352 -9.45 18.21 -2.51
N ALA A 353 -10.15 19.06 -1.76
CA ALA A 353 -9.61 20.32 -1.27
C ALA A 353 -8.44 20.11 -0.30
N LEU A 354 -8.55 19.16 0.63
CA LEU A 354 -7.46 18.81 1.56
C LEU A 354 -6.28 18.14 0.86
N LYS A 355 -6.53 17.23 -0.10
CA LYS A 355 -5.49 16.61 -0.93
C LYS A 355 -4.71 17.67 -1.73
N LYS A 356 -5.40 18.65 -2.34
CA LYS A 356 -4.76 19.79 -3.02
C LYS A 356 -3.96 20.67 -2.04
N LYS A 357 -4.45 20.90 -0.82
CA LYS A 357 -3.76 21.69 0.20
C LYS A 357 -2.46 21.03 0.71
N HIS A 358 -2.37 19.70 0.71
CA HIS A 358 -1.21 18.95 1.21
C HIS A 358 -0.40 18.32 0.06
N GLY A 359 -0.04 19.12 -0.94
CA GLY A 359 0.91 18.74 -2.00
C GLY A 359 0.42 17.67 -2.98
N GLY A 360 -0.87 17.31 -2.97
CA GLY A 360 -1.42 16.22 -3.79
C GLY A 360 -1.42 14.85 -3.10
N ASN A 361 -0.82 14.71 -1.92
CA ASN A 361 -0.83 13.45 -1.16
C ASN A 361 -2.18 13.27 -0.46
N GLY A 362 -2.89 12.18 -0.75
CA GLY A 362 -4.18 11.86 -0.15
C GLY A 362 -3.99 11.03 1.12
N LYS A 363 -4.60 11.45 2.24
CA LYS A 363 -4.49 10.76 3.53
C LYS A 363 -5.86 10.26 4.03
N PRO A 364 -5.95 9.12 4.74
CA PRO A 364 -7.20 8.64 5.33
C PRO A 364 -7.90 9.68 6.22
N GLU A 365 -7.12 10.48 6.94
CA GLU A 365 -7.58 11.54 7.87
C GLU A 365 -8.46 12.58 7.17
N PHE A 366 -8.29 12.81 5.87
CA PHE A 366 -9.12 13.75 5.13
C PHE A 366 -10.58 13.26 4.97
N ARG A 367 -10.87 11.99 5.28
CA ARG A 367 -12.23 11.44 5.34
C ARG A 367 -12.96 11.71 6.68
N VAL A 368 -12.25 12.06 7.77
CA VAL A 368 -12.88 12.20 9.11
C VAL A 368 -13.47 13.59 9.39
N VAL A 369 -13.33 14.56 8.48
CA VAL A 369 -13.75 15.96 8.69
C VAL A 369 -15.24 16.08 9.03
N LEU A 370 -16.11 15.33 8.36
CA LEU A 370 -17.56 15.35 8.61
C LEU A 370 -17.95 14.63 9.91
N MET A 371 -17.05 13.86 10.53
CA MET A 371 -17.31 13.24 11.83
C MET A 371 -17.35 14.29 12.95
N PHE A 372 -16.61 15.40 12.85
CA PHE A 372 -16.63 16.46 13.85
C PHE A 372 -18.04 17.06 14.10
N PRO A 373 -18.76 17.59 13.08
CA PRO A 373 -20.12 18.07 13.28
C PRO A 373 -21.10 16.92 13.60
N ALA A 374 -20.95 15.75 12.96
CA ALA A 374 -21.87 14.64 13.18
C ALA A 374 -21.79 14.08 14.62
N SER A 375 -20.60 14.02 15.23
CA SER A 375 -20.42 13.67 16.64
C SER A 375 -21.07 14.63 17.62
N ILE A 376 -21.34 15.89 17.21
CA ILE A 376 -22.09 16.87 18.02
C ILE A 376 -23.60 16.70 17.78
N LEU A 377 -24.03 16.51 16.52
CA LEU A 377 -25.45 16.38 16.18
C LEU A 377 -26.09 15.08 16.69
N ALA A 378 -25.33 13.97 16.78
CA ALA A 378 -25.84 12.69 17.29
C ALA A 378 -26.36 12.77 18.75
N PRO A 379 -25.58 13.23 19.76
CA PRO A 379 -26.08 13.40 21.12
C PRO A 379 -27.15 14.49 21.25
N VAL A 380 -27.09 15.56 20.44
CA VAL A 380 -28.15 16.59 20.41
C VAL A 380 -29.49 15.99 19.96
N GLY A 381 -29.49 15.14 18.92
CA GLY A 381 -30.68 14.41 18.48
C GLY A 381 -31.25 13.47 19.54
N LEU A 382 -30.39 12.72 20.25
CA LEU A 382 -30.80 11.84 21.35
C LEU A 382 -31.42 12.61 22.53
N LEU A 383 -30.82 13.74 22.93
CA LEU A 383 -31.34 14.59 24.00
C LEU A 383 -32.69 15.21 23.60
N TRP A 384 -32.81 15.74 22.38
CA TRP A 384 -34.06 16.27 21.85
C TRP A 384 -35.14 15.18 21.86
N TYR A 385 -34.87 14.02 21.23
CA TYR A 385 -35.80 12.89 21.17
C TYR A 385 -36.33 12.49 22.56
N GLY A 386 -35.45 12.20 23.51
CA GLY A 386 -35.90 11.64 24.79
C GLY A 386 -36.54 12.64 25.73
N TRP A 387 -36.14 13.91 25.73
CA TRP A 387 -36.83 14.93 26.54
C TRP A 387 -38.17 15.35 25.91
N ALA A 388 -38.26 15.40 24.57
CA ALA A 388 -39.53 15.62 23.87
C ALA A 388 -40.53 14.47 24.11
N ALA A 389 -40.04 13.22 24.10
CA ALA A 389 -40.80 12.02 24.45
C ALA A 389 -41.20 11.98 25.94
N GLN A 390 -40.30 12.37 26.85
CA GLN A 390 -40.56 12.42 28.29
C GLN A 390 -41.63 13.46 28.67
N ALA A 391 -41.65 14.60 27.96
CA ALA A 391 -42.63 15.66 28.13
C ALA A 391 -43.93 15.45 27.31
N VAL A 392 -44.04 14.36 26.53
CA VAL A 392 -45.16 14.02 25.65
C VAL A 392 -45.56 15.21 24.74
N THR A 393 -44.54 15.88 24.19
CA THR A 393 -44.72 16.98 23.21
C THR A 393 -45.31 16.45 21.90
N HIS A 394 -45.93 17.33 21.09
CA HIS A 394 -46.54 16.96 19.80
C HIS A 394 -45.63 16.03 18.97
N TRP A 395 -46.16 14.91 18.46
CA TRP A 395 -45.42 13.76 17.93
C TRP A 395 -44.27 14.09 16.97
N ILE A 396 -44.41 15.13 16.12
CA ILE A 396 -43.35 15.55 15.19
C ILE A 396 -42.05 16.02 15.89
N VAL A 397 -42.12 16.44 17.16
CA VAL A 397 -41.00 17.01 17.92
C VAL A 397 -39.94 15.96 18.31
N PRO A 398 -40.27 14.82 18.97
CA PRO A 398 -39.29 13.74 19.15
C PRO A 398 -38.85 13.10 17.82
N ASP A 399 -39.70 13.08 16.79
CA ASP A 399 -39.35 12.59 15.46
C ASP A 399 -38.26 13.43 14.78
N LEU A 400 -38.32 14.77 14.87
CA LEU A 400 -37.24 15.65 14.42
C LEU A 400 -35.93 15.38 15.17
N GLY A 401 -36.01 15.12 16.49
CA GLY A 401 -34.86 14.73 17.32
C GLY A 401 -34.22 13.42 16.87
N ILE A 402 -35.02 12.37 16.62
CA ILE A 402 -34.49 11.06 16.21
C ILE A 402 -34.02 11.07 14.75
N ALA A 403 -34.64 11.84 13.86
CA ALA A 403 -34.16 12.04 12.50
C ALA A 403 -32.77 12.71 12.48
N LEU A 404 -32.54 13.69 13.36
CA LEU A 404 -31.23 14.32 13.53
C LEU A 404 -30.18 13.33 14.02
N PHE A 405 -30.51 12.49 15.02
CA PHE A 405 -29.63 11.42 15.49
C PHE A 405 -29.31 10.42 14.36
N ALA A 406 -30.32 9.95 13.64
CA ALA A 406 -30.16 8.98 12.55
C ALA A 406 -29.26 9.52 11.42
N GLY A 407 -29.49 10.78 11.00
CA GLY A 407 -28.63 11.43 10.00
C GLY A 407 -27.19 11.58 10.45
N ALA A 408 -26.97 12.02 11.69
CA ALA A 408 -25.64 12.12 12.28
C ALA A 408 -24.93 10.75 12.38
N ALA A 409 -25.64 9.72 12.84
CA ALA A 409 -25.11 8.35 12.89
C ALA A 409 -24.72 7.83 11.49
N MET A 410 -25.50 8.14 10.45
CA MET A 410 -25.15 7.74 9.08
C MET A 410 -23.86 8.38 8.56
N VAL A 411 -23.66 9.68 8.81
CA VAL A 411 -22.40 10.38 8.46
C VAL A 411 -21.22 9.72 9.19
N LEU A 412 -21.37 9.42 10.49
CA LEU A 412 -20.34 8.75 11.29
C LEU A 412 -20.00 7.35 10.78
N PHE A 413 -21.00 6.55 10.38
CA PHE A 413 -20.77 5.24 9.76
C PHE A 413 -20.02 5.36 8.42
N GLN A 414 -20.46 6.26 7.53
CA GLN A 414 -19.82 6.41 6.21
C GLN A 414 -18.38 6.91 6.31
N CYS A 415 -18.11 7.93 7.14
CA CYS A 415 -16.75 8.40 7.36
C CYS A 415 -15.85 7.33 8.01
N THR A 416 -16.38 6.55 8.96
CA THR A 416 -15.61 5.46 9.58
C THR A 416 -15.26 4.37 8.56
N SER A 417 -16.22 3.95 7.73
CA SER A 417 -15.95 3.00 6.64
C SER A 417 -14.95 3.56 5.64
N ALA A 418 -15.10 4.83 5.22
CA ALA A 418 -14.16 5.48 4.30
C ALA A 418 -12.74 5.51 4.85
N TYR A 419 -12.56 5.84 6.14
CA TYR A 419 -11.25 5.80 6.80
C TYR A 419 -10.65 4.39 6.79
N LEU A 420 -11.45 3.35 7.10
CA LEU A 420 -11.01 1.95 7.07
C LEU A 420 -10.61 1.47 5.67
N TYR A 421 -11.31 1.92 4.61
CA TYR A 421 -10.95 1.58 3.22
C TYR A 421 -9.62 2.21 2.79
N GLU A 422 -9.39 3.48 3.15
CA GLU A 422 -8.15 4.20 2.79
C GLU A 422 -6.96 3.67 3.62
N ALA A 423 -7.09 3.62 4.96
CA ALA A 423 -6.00 3.28 5.89
C ALA A 423 -5.54 1.81 5.85
N PHE A 424 -6.41 0.88 5.43
CA PHE A 424 -6.08 -0.54 5.34
C PHE A 424 -6.22 -1.06 3.90
N THR A 425 -5.83 -0.28 2.89
CA THR A 425 -6.16 -0.48 1.47
C THR A 425 -5.98 -1.94 0.97
N LEU A 426 -4.92 -2.64 1.37
CA LEU A 426 -4.64 -4.03 0.98
C LEU A 426 -5.49 -5.09 1.72
N TYR A 427 -6.05 -4.74 2.88
CA TYR A 427 -6.75 -5.62 3.82
C TYR A 427 -8.10 -5.07 4.28
N ALA A 428 -8.68 -4.11 3.56
CA ALA A 428 -9.82 -3.34 4.04
C ALA A 428 -11.07 -4.18 4.30
N ALA A 429 -11.25 -5.29 3.57
CA ALA A 429 -12.29 -6.28 3.84
C ALA A 429 -12.11 -6.95 5.22
N SER A 430 -10.87 -7.29 5.61
CA SER A 430 -10.56 -7.86 6.93
C SER A 430 -10.65 -6.82 8.05
N ALA A 431 -10.28 -5.55 7.80
CA ALA A 431 -10.45 -4.46 8.77
C ALA A 431 -11.93 -4.11 9.00
N THR A 432 -12.73 -4.06 7.92
CA THR A 432 -14.20 -3.92 7.99
C THR A 432 -14.81 -5.11 8.73
N GLY A 433 -14.39 -6.34 8.43
CA GLY A 433 -14.81 -7.55 9.12
C GLY A 433 -14.54 -7.52 10.62
N ALA A 434 -13.36 -7.02 11.04
CA ALA A 434 -12.98 -6.85 12.44
C ALA A 434 -13.93 -5.88 13.19
N VAL A 435 -14.27 -4.76 12.56
CA VAL A 435 -15.24 -3.78 13.07
C VAL A 435 -16.66 -4.37 13.16
N TYR A 436 -17.03 -5.23 12.19
CA TYR A 436 -18.35 -5.87 12.16
C TYR A 436 -18.55 -6.91 13.28
N ILE A 437 -17.49 -7.46 13.89
CA ILE A 437 -17.60 -8.36 15.05
C ILE A 437 -18.24 -7.65 16.25
N LEU A 438 -17.67 -6.52 16.68
CA LEU A 438 -18.21 -5.78 17.83
C LEU A 438 -19.60 -5.19 17.51
N ARG A 439 -19.80 -4.72 16.28
CA ARG A 439 -21.11 -4.27 15.75
C ARG A 439 -22.20 -5.33 15.90
N GLY A 440 -21.89 -6.61 15.67
CA GLY A 440 -22.84 -7.71 15.86
C GLY A 440 -23.19 -7.93 17.33
N LEU A 441 -22.19 -7.88 18.20
CA LEU A 441 -22.38 -8.05 19.64
C LEU A 441 -23.20 -6.92 20.27
N THR A 442 -23.01 -5.65 19.85
CA THR A 442 -23.83 -4.53 20.33
C THR A 442 -25.21 -4.49 19.69
N GLY A 443 -25.34 -4.82 18.40
CA GLY A 443 -26.64 -4.94 17.73
C GLY A 443 -27.53 -6.02 18.36
N PHE A 444 -26.92 -7.09 18.88
CA PHE A 444 -27.58 -8.09 19.73
C PHE A 444 -27.84 -7.57 21.15
N GLY A 445 -26.83 -6.97 21.81
CA GLY A 445 -26.88 -6.67 23.25
C GLY A 445 -27.69 -5.44 23.66
N PHE A 446 -27.73 -4.40 22.83
CA PHE A 446 -28.37 -3.11 23.19
C PHE A 446 -29.90 -3.17 23.32
N PRO A 447 -30.63 -3.84 22.41
CA PRO A 447 -32.07 -4.06 22.55
C PRO A 447 -32.45 -4.71 23.89
N LEU A 448 -31.64 -5.68 24.35
CA LEU A 448 -31.95 -6.52 25.51
C LEU A 448 -32.04 -5.75 26.84
N PHE A 449 -31.40 -4.58 26.96
CA PHE A 449 -31.54 -3.72 28.13
C PHE A 449 -32.45 -2.49 27.90
N GLY A 450 -32.70 -2.09 26.65
CA GLY A 450 -33.45 -0.88 26.29
C GLY A 450 -34.78 -0.70 27.04
N PRO A 451 -35.71 -1.68 27.03
CA PRO A 451 -36.97 -1.58 27.75
C PRO A 451 -36.82 -1.39 29.26
N ARG A 452 -35.92 -2.14 29.92
CA ARG A 452 -35.67 -1.99 31.37
C ARG A 452 -35.01 -0.66 31.72
N MET A 453 -34.12 -0.16 30.86
CA MET A 453 -33.48 1.14 31.00
C MET A 453 -34.52 2.26 30.98
N TYR A 454 -35.43 2.28 30.00
CA TYR A 454 -36.49 3.29 29.94
C TYR A 454 -37.55 3.13 31.03
N GLN A 455 -37.86 1.91 31.47
CA GLN A 455 -38.71 1.67 32.65
C GLN A 455 -38.09 2.22 33.94
N SER A 456 -36.76 2.17 34.07
CA SER A 456 -36.04 2.59 35.29
C SER A 456 -35.68 4.09 35.32
N LEU A 457 -35.41 4.69 34.16
CA LEU A 457 -34.89 6.07 34.04
C LEU A 457 -35.86 7.03 33.35
N GLY A 458 -36.94 6.54 32.73
CA GLY A 458 -37.73 7.31 31.77
C GLY A 458 -36.96 7.60 30.47
N TYR A 459 -37.65 8.18 29.48
CA TYR A 459 -37.05 8.51 28.18
C TYR A 459 -36.05 9.67 28.27
N GLY A 460 -36.29 10.64 29.17
CA GLY A 460 -35.42 11.81 29.37
C GLY A 460 -34.03 11.42 29.86
N TRP A 461 -33.93 10.84 31.07
CA TRP A 461 -32.64 10.40 31.61
C TRP A 461 -32.07 9.17 30.89
N GLY A 462 -32.93 8.27 30.39
CA GLY A 462 -32.51 7.12 29.58
C GLY A 462 -31.73 7.53 28.34
N THR A 463 -32.26 8.45 27.51
CA THR A 463 -31.50 8.97 26.35
C THR A 463 -30.36 9.89 26.76
N THR A 464 -30.47 10.64 27.87
CA THR A 464 -29.39 11.50 28.36
C THR A 464 -28.15 10.68 28.71
N MET A 465 -28.32 9.51 29.33
CA MET A 465 -27.21 8.56 29.56
C MET A 465 -26.56 8.12 28.24
N LEU A 466 -27.36 7.77 27.23
CA LEU A 466 -26.85 7.39 25.90
C LEU A 466 -26.16 8.56 25.18
N ALA A 467 -26.68 9.79 25.32
CA ALA A 467 -26.08 10.99 24.75
C ALA A 467 -24.73 11.34 25.40
N LEU A 468 -24.59 11.19 26.72
CA LEU A 468 -23.33 11.39 27.43
C LEU A 468 -22.27 10.38 26.96
N VAL A 469 -22.63 9.09 26.83
CA VAL A 469 -21.72 8.07 26.30
C VAL A 469 -21.39 8.31 24.81
N ALA A 470 -22.34 8.85 24.03
CA ALA A 470 -22.09 9.29 22.66
C ALA A 470 -21.13 10.49 22.56
N VAL A 471 -21.15 11.42 23.51
CA VAL A 471 -20.14 12.51 23.61
C VAL A 471 -18.76 11.94 23.98
N ILE A 472 -18.71 11.07 25.00
CA ILE A 472 -17.46 10.49 25.53
C ILE A 472 -16.68 9.72 24.45
N MET A 473 -17.36 9.00 23.55
CA MET A 473 -16.71 8.35 22.40
C MET A 473 -16.63 9.25 21.16
N GLY A 474 -17.69 10.01 20.87
CA GLY A 474 -17.83 10.78 19.63
C GLY A 474 -16.90 11.99 19.53
N PHE A 475 -16.53 12.63 20.63
CA PHE A 475 -15.62 13.80 20.58
C PHE A 475 -14.14 13.40 20.46
N PRO A 476 -13.61 12.39 21.19
CA PRO A 476 -12.21 11.99 21.04
C PRO A 476 -11.91 11.28 19.72
N VAL A 477 -12.82 10.44 19.21
CA VAL A 477 -12.52 9.60 18.02
C VAL A 477 -12.08 10.41 16.79
N PRO A 478 -12.78 11.46 16.33
CA PRO A 478 -12.33 12.28 15.21
C PRO A 478 -10.99 13.00 15.47
N VAL A 479 -10.75 13.43 16.72
CA VAL A 479 -9.50 14.10 17.13
C VAL A 479 -8.32 13.12 17.11
N ILE A 480 -8.51 11.90 17.59
CA ILE A 480 -7.49 10.84 17.61
C ILE A 480 -7.15 10.43 16.18
N LEU A 481 -8.16 10.16 15.34
CA LEU A 481 -7.94 9.81 13.93
C LEU A 481 -7.21 10.93 13.20
N TRP A 482 -7.68 12.17 13.28
CA TRP A 482 -7.05 13.34 12.63
C TRP A 482 -5.60 13.61 13.08
N ARG A 483 -5.18 13.07 14.23
CA ARG A 483 -3.81 13.19 14.75
C ARG A 483 -2.99 11.90 14.67
N TYR A 484 -3.55 10.79 14.19
CA TYR A 484 -2.98 9.46 14.38
C TYR A 484 -1.57 9.30 13.79
N GLU A 485 -1.31 9.90 12.63
CA GLU A 485 -0.01 9.90 11.96
C GLU A 485 1.14 10.32 12.89
N ARG A 486 0.91 11.29 13.80
CA ARG A 486 1.88 11.77 14.81
C ARG A 486 2.20 10.77 15.93
N PHE A 487 1.55 9.62 15.96
CA PHE A 487 1.75 8.57 16.97
C PHE A 487 2.32 7.27 16.40
N THR A 488 2.40 7.11 15.07
CA THR A 488 2.87 5.86 14.45
C THR A 488 4.01 6.00 13.45
N MET A 489 4.30 7.20 12.95
CA MET A 489 5.64 7.49 12.45
C MET A 489 6.41 8.15 13.60
N SER A 490 7.39 7.47 14.17
CA SER A 490 8.42 8.16 14.95
C SER A 490 9.31 8.92 13.98
N ASP A 491 9.64 10.18 14.28
CA ASP A 491 10.35 11.14 13.41
C ASP A 491 11.83 10.80 13.15
N ASN A 492 12.17 9.53 12.93
CA ASN A 492 13.52 9.01 12.76
C ASN A 492 13.59 7.85 11.78
N TYR A 493 14.78 7.62 11.20
CA TYR A 493 15.01 6.58 10.20
C TYR A 493 15.00 5.14 10.77
N GLY A 494 15.14 4.96 12.09
CA GLY A 494 15.02 3.64 12.74
C GLY A 494 13.61 3.03 12.65
N SER A 495 12.58 3.87 12.45
CA SER A 495 11.20 3.46 12.20
C SER A 495 11.06 2.40 11.11
N TYR A 496 11.85 2.50 10.03
CA TYR A 496 11.79 1.59 8.88
C TYR A 496 12.15 0.13 9.24
N GLN A 497 13.11 -0.08 10.15
CA GLN A 497 13.41 -1.41 10.69
C GLN A 497 12.22 -1.99 11.46
N THR A 498 11.55 -1.15 12.25
CA THR A 498 10.33 -1.54 12.99
C THR A 498 9.16 -1.84 12.05
N GLU A 499 9.03 -1.08 10.96
CA GLU A 499 8.03 -1.31 9.90
C GLU A 499 8.23 -2.67 9.22
N ILE A 500 9.47 -3.02 8.87
CA ILE A 500 9.83 -4.33 8.30
C ILE A 500 9.47 -5.47 9.26
N TYR A 501 9.84 -5.36 10.55
CA TYR A 501 9.48 -6.37 11.54
C TYR A 501 7.96 -6.45 11.75
N GLY A 502 7.24 -5.32 11.75
CA GLY A 502 5.79 -5.28 11.86
C GLY A 502 5.09 -5.95 10.68
N LYS A 503 5.46 -5.60 9.45
CA LYS A 503 4.94 -6.22 8.22
C LYS A 503 5.24 -7.72 8.16
N GLY A 504 6.45 -8.13 8.51
CA GLY A 504 6.86 -9.54 8.55
C GLY A 504 6.10 -10.34 9.60
N ALA A 505 6.20 -9.94 10.87
CA ALA A 505 5.66 -10.71 12.00
C ALA A 505 4.13 -10.67 12.14
N LEU A 506 3.48 -9.58 11.71
CA LEU A 506 2.02 -9.42 11.86
C LEU A 506 1.22 -9.76 10.59
N MET A 507 1.82 -9.60 9.40
CA MET A 507 1.11 -9.74 8.12
C MET A 507 1.70 -10.83 7.21
N GLY A 508 2.92 -11.33 7.51
CA GLY A 508 3.65 -12.25 6.63
C GLY A 508 4.23 -11.58 5.38
N ILE A 509 4.29 -10.23 5.34
CA ILE A 509 4.87 -9.47 4.24
C ILE A 509 6.37 -9.31 4.52
N LEU A 510 7.21 -9.95 3.72
CA LEU A 510 8.66 -9.77 3.75
C LEU A 510 9.08 -8.57 2.86
N PRO A 511 10.25 -7.95 3.10
CA PRO A 511 10.85 -7.00 2.16
C PRO A 511 10.99 -7.60 0.76
N GLY A 512 10.69 -6.79 -0.25
CA GLY A 512 10.79 -7.21 -1.64
C GLY A 512 12.21 -7.10 -2.20
N VAL A 513 13.03 -6.18 -1.65
CA VAL A 513 14.48 -6.17 -1.83
C VAL A 513 15.15 -6.74 -0.58
N THR A 514 16.26 -7.47 -0.76
CA THR A 514 16.98 -8.09 0.36
C THR A 514 17.71 -7.03 1.20
N THR A 515 17.56 -7.12 2.52
CA THR A 515 18.26 -6.27 3.50
C THR A 515 19.68 -6.73 3.80
N ASP A 516 20.14 -7.86 3.22
CA ASP A 516 21.53 -8.30 3.32
C ASP A 516 22.37 -7.67 2.19
N PRO A 517 23.27 -6.70 2.48
CA PRO A 517 24.03 -5.99 1.46
C PRO A 517 25.00 -6.89 0.68
N ARG A 518 25.23 -8.14 1.13
CA ARG A 518 26.03 -9.15 0.43
C ARG A 518 25.23 -9.91 -0.63
N LYS A 519 23.90 -9.91 -0.54
CA LYS A 519 22.98 -10.62 -1.45
C LYS A 519 22.35 -9.70 -2.50
N LEU A 520 22.38 -8.39 -2.27
CA LEU A 520 21.72 -7.39 -3.12
C LEU A 520 22.19 -7.42 -4.59
N GLU A 521 23.48 -7.69 -4.84
CA GLU A 521 24.01 -7.85 -6.19
C GLU A 521 23.55 -9.16 -6.86
N GLU A 522 23.41 -10.26 -6.10
CA GLU A 522 22.93 -11.54 -6.61
C GLU A 522 21.45 -11.45 -7.00
N HIS A 523 20.62 -10.86 -6.13
CA HIS A 523 19.19 -10.68 -6.39
C HIS A 523 18.94 -9.76 -7.60
N ALA A 524 19.81 -8.77 -7.84
CA ALA A 524 19.79 -7.96 -9.05
C ALA A 524 20.28 -8.73 -10.30
N ARG A 525 21.15 -9.73 -10.15
CA ARG A 525 21.54 -10.65 -11.24
C ARG A 525 20.40 -11.59 -11.64
N GLU A 526 19.63 -12.06 -10.66
CA GLU A 526 18.41 -12.85 -10.87
C GLU A 526 17.31 -12.02 -11.57
N SER A 527 17.31 -10.69 -11.38
CA SER A 527 16.31 -9.77 -11.93
C SER A 527 16.68 -9.17 -13.31
N LEU A 528 17.98 -9.09 -13.65
CA LEU A 528 18.47 -8.43 -14.87
C LEU A 528 18.85 -9.39 -16.00
N GLY A 529 18.60 -8.97 -17.23
CA GLY A 529 19.25 -9.56 -18.40
C GLY A 529 20.78 -9.37 -18.35
N VAL A 530 21.53 -10.42 -18.72
CA VAL A 530 23.00 -10.51 -18.57
C VAL A 530 23.77 -9.25 -18.99
N ARG A 531 23.41 -8.63 -20.13
CA ARG A 531 24.05 -7.39 -20.61
C ARG A 531 23.89 -6.20 -19.66
N ALA A 532 22.67 -6.00 -19.13
CA ALA A 532 22.40 -4.93 -18.17
C ALA A 532 23.11 -5.19 -16.84
N PHE A 533 23.08 -6.44 -16.34
CA PHE A 533 23.81 -6.82 -15.13
C PHE A 533 25.32 -6.58 -15.28
N ASN A 534 25.92 -7.07 -16.37
CA ASN A 534 27.35 -6.90 -16.66
C ASN A 534 27.73 -5.42 -16.74
N TYR A 535 26.89 -4.57 -17.33
CA TYR A 535 27.15 -3.14 -17.41
C TYR A 535 27.18 -2.45 -16.04
N VAL A 536 26.33 -2.81 -15.07
CA VAL A 536 26.35 -2.22 -13.71
C VAL A 536 27.39 -2.88 -12.78
N ALA A 537 27.50 -4.20 -12.79
CA ALA A 537 28.42 -4.95 -11.93
C ALA A 537 29.86 -4.99 -12.48
N GLY A 538 30.06 -4.61 -13.75
CA GLY A 538 31.37 -4.49 -14.39
C GLY A 538 32.27 -3.43 -13.76
N GLY A 539 33.57 -3.63 -13.94
CA GLY A 539 34.66 -2.74 -13.57
C GLY A 539 35.71 -2.71 -14.67
N ALA A 540 36.75 -1.90 -14.49
CA ALA A 540 37.92 -1.93 -15.37
C ALA A 540 38.80 -3.16 -15.07
N GLY A 541 39.54 -3.65 -16.07
CA GLY A 541 40.55 -4.70 -15.92
C GLY A 541 40.04 -5.99 -15.28
N GLU A 542 40.80 -6.53 -14.33
CA GLU A 542 40.41 -7.69 -13.51
C GLU A 542 39.50 -7.32 -12.33
N LYS A 543 39.18 -6.03 -12.18
CA LYS A 543 38.40 -5.41 -11.09
C LYS A 543 39.14 -5.30 -9.75
N ALA A 544 40.47 -5.42 -9.72
CA ALA A 544 41.28 -5.30 -8.50
C ALA A 544 41.00 -3.99 -7.72
N THR A 545 40.70 -2.90 -8.44
CA THR A 545 40.32 -1.61 -7.85
C THR A 545 38.95 -1.64 -7.15
N MET A 546 38.00 -2.45 -7.65
CA MET A 546 36.70 -2.67 -6.98
C MET A 546 36.86 -3.41 -5.66
N ASP A 547 37.74 -4.41 -5.62
CA ASP A 547 38.04 -5.14 -4.39
C ASP A 547 38.85 -4.30 -3.41
N SER A 548 39.81 -3.50 -3.89
CA SER A 548 40.55 -2.53 -3.08
C SER A 548 39.62 -1.52 -2.40
N ASN A 549 38.63 -0.98 -3.13
CA ASN A 549 37.58 -0.12 -2.56
C ASN A 549 36.80 -0.80 -1.42
N ARG A 550 36.52 -2.11 -1.49
CA ARG A 550 35.86 -2.86 -0.40
C ARG A 550 36.81 -3.29 0.71
N LEU A 551 38.08 -3.52 0.41
CA LEU A 551 39.11 -3.85 1.39
C LEU A 551 39.40 -2.67 2.32
N ALA A 552 39.48 -1.45 1.80
CA ALA A 552 39.64 -0.23 2.59
C ALA A 552 38.54 -0.10 3.68
N PHE A 553 37.28 -0.29 3.29
CA PHE A 553 36.12 -0.32 4.20
C PHE A 553 36.14 -1.45 5.24
N ARG A 554 36.91 -2.52 4.99
CA ARG A 554 37.12 -3.63 5.93
C ARG A 554 38.29 -3.38 6.88
N GLN A 555 39.31 -2.62 6.48
CA GLN A 555 40.45 -2.26 7.33
C GLN A 555 40.08 -1.22 8.38
N TRP A 556 39.17 -0.27 8.09
CA TRP A 556 38.65 0.67 9.07
C TRP A 556 37.52 0.05 9.91
N LYS A 557 37.71 -0.03 11.23
CA LYS A 557 36.73 -0.52 12.21
C LYS A 557 36.18 0.64 13.05
N LEU A 558 34.88 0.62 13.36
CA LEU A 558 34.26 1.53 14.34
C LEU A 558 34.64 1.09 15.78
N ILE A 559 34.65 2.04 16.72
CA ILE A 559 34.88 1.81 18.17
C ILE A 559 33.63 2.24 18.96
N PRO A 560 32.70 1.32 19.26
CA PRO A 560 31.46 1.66 19.98
C PRO A 560 31.70 2.24 21.37
N ARG A 561 30.96 3.30 21.72
CA ARG A 561 31.07 4.03 22.99
C ARG A 561 29.81 3.84 23.85
N MET A 562 29.88 2.87 24.77
CA MET A 562 28.81 2.54 25.72
C MET A 562 28.47 3.71 26.67
N MET A 563 27.27 3.66 27.26
CA MET A 563 26.75 4.62 28.26
C MET A 563 26.66 6.09 27.77
N ARG A 564 26.66 6.34 26.46
CA ARG A 564 26.34 7.67 25.89
C ARG A 564 24.83 7.78 25.67
N ASN A 565 24.22 8.87 26.16
CA ASN A 565 22.79 9.11 25.99
C ASN A 565 22.49 9.64 24.58
N THR A 566 21.99 8.77 23.71
CA THR A 566 21.67 9.04 22.30
C THR A 566 20.22 8.66 21.96
N PRO A 567 19.21 9.36 22.52
CA PRO A 567 17.80 9.01 22.33
C PRO A 567 17.29 9.35 20.93
N GLU A 568 17.92 10.34 20.29
CA GLU A 568 17.64 10.84 18.95
C GLU A 568 18.98 11.15 18.28
N GLN A 569 19.21 10.56 17.11
CA GLN A 569 20.38 10.80 16.27
C GLN A 569 20.07 11.85 15.20
N ASP A 570 20.87 12.90 15.13
CA ASP A 570 20.82 13.90 14.06
C ASP A 570 21.74 13.44 12.92
N VAL A 571 21.16 13.10 11.77
CA VAL A 571 21.91 12.73 10.57
C VAL A 571 21.99 13.86 9.55
N SER A 572 21.39 15.01 9.83
CA SER A 572 21.36 16.14 8.90
C SER A 572 22.73 16.79 8.75
N VAL A 573 23.04 17.31 7.57
CA VAL A 573 24.33 17.96 7.23
C VAL A 573 24.12 19.32 6.58
N GLU A 574 25.18 20.12 6.51
CA GLU A 574 25.21 21.35 5.73
C GLU A 574 26.27 21.21 4.63
N LEU A 575 25.88 21.45 3.38
CA LEU A 575 26.76 21.42 2.21
C LEU A 575 26.50 22.70 1.42
N PHE A 576 27.55 23.44 1.07
CA PHE A 576 27.46 24.67 0.26
C PHE A 576 26.43 25.71 0.78
N GLY A 577 26.35 25.89 2.11
CA GLY A 577 25.40 26.82 2.74
C GLY A 577 23.94 26.37 2.71
N GLN A 578 23.65 25.11 2.36
CA GLN A 578 22.31 24.53 2.42
C GLN A 578 22.26 23.34 3.38
N LYS A 579 21.21 23.29 4.21
CA LYS A 579 20.90 22.11 5.02
C LYS A 579 20.31 20.99 4.16
N TYR A 580 20.73 19.76 4.46
CA TYR A 580 20.26 18.50 3.92
C TYR A 580 19.89 17.57 5.08
N ASP A 581 18.83 16.78 4.93
CA ASP A 581 18.25 16.02 6.05
C ASP A 581 19.05 14.78 6.45
N ASN A 582 19.97 14.31 5.59
CA ASN A 582 20.85 13.16 5.80
C ASN A 582 22.14 13.32 4.97
N PRO A 583 23.21 12.51 5.20
CA PRO A 583 24.50 12.66 4.53
C PRO A 583 24.63 11.78 3.27
N LEU A 584 23.54 11.22 2.74
CA LEU A 584 23.53 10.40 1.52
C LEU A 584 23.10 11.27 0.34
N ILE A 585 23.77 11.08 -0.80
CA ILE A 585 23.44 11.65 -2.10
C ILE A 585 23.34 10.48 -3.09
N MET A 586 22.37 10.51 -4.00
CA MET A 586 22.35 9.53 -5.10
C MET A 586 23.48 9.87 -6.08
N ALA A 587 24.40 8.92 -6.30
CA ALA A 587 25.53 9.10 -7.20
C ALA A 587 25.05 9.24 -8.66
N PRO A 588 25.76 10.01 -9.51
CA PRO A 588 25.45 10.08 -10.92
C PRO A 588 25.69 8.73 -11.59
N VAL A 589 24.60 8.05 -11.95
CA VAL A 589 24.61 6.83 -12.76
C VAL A 589 23.74 7.07 -13.99
N GLY A 590 24.32 6.89 -15.17
CA GLY A 590 23.62 7.01 -16.44
C GLY A 590 22.84 5.75 -16.84
N VAL A 591 22.25 5.80 -18.04
CA VAL A 591 21.59 4.70 -18.76
C VAL A 591 20.53 3.91 -17.97
N GLN A 592 19.81 4.56 -17.05
CA GLN A 592 19.02 3.80 -16.06
C GLN A 592 17.85 3.01 -16.68
N GLY A 593 17.40 3.38 -17.87
CA GLY A 593 16.44 2.62 -18.68
C GLY A 593 16.91 1.23 -19.15
N ILE A 594 18.18 0.84 -18.96
CA ILE A 594 18.62 -0.56 -19.13
C ILE A 594 18.43 -1.40 -17.85
N PHE A 595 18.16 -0.75 -16.72
CA PHE A 595 18.02 -1.41 -15.42
C PHE A 595 16.56 -1.56 -14.99
N HIS A 596 15.70 -0.57 -15.26
CA HIS A 596 14.26 -0.64 -15.06
C HIS A 596 13.53 0.40 -15.93
N GLU A 597 12.25 0.18 -16.25
CA GLU A 597 11.43 1.14 -17.02
C GLU A 597 11.22 2.49 -16.31
N ASP A 598 11.24 2.50 -14.96
CA ASP A 598 11.17 3.72 -14.14
C ASP A 598 12.32 4.70 -14.43
N LYS A 599 13.49 4.18 -14.84
CA LYS A 599 14.71 4.90 -15.24
C LYS A 599 15.10 6.07 -14.30
N GLU A 600 15.78 7.10 -14.83
CA GLU A 600 16.21 8.26 -14.03
C GLU A 600 15.04 9.00 -13.41
N THR A 601 13.90 9.09 -14.12
CA THR A 601 12.71 9.81 -13.65
C THR A 601 12.12 9.21 -12.37
N GLY A 602 11.95 7.90 -12.31
CA GLY A 602 11.42 7.23 -11.12
C GLY A 602 12.41 7.23 -9.97
N LEU A 603 13.71 7.03 -10.23
CA LEU A 603 14.71 7.15 -9.18
C LEU A 603 14.79 8.58 -8.61
N ALA A 604 14.64 9.60 -9.46
CA ALA A 604 14.62 10.99 -9.03
C ALA A 604 13.35 11.36 -8.23
N GLU A 605 12.20 10.75 -8.55
CA GLU A 605 10.99 10.83 -7.71
C GLU A 605 11.24 10.21 -6.32
N VAL A 606 11.77 8.98 -6.27
CA VAL A 606 12.08 8.30 -4.99
C VAL A 606 13.11 9.05 -4.14
N CYS A 607 14.07 9.73 -4.78
CA CYS A 607 15.02 10.59 -4.09
C CYS A 607 14.34 11.79 -3.42
N GLU A 608 13.29 12.37 -4.03
CA GLU A 608 12.46 13.40 -3.40
C GLU A 608 11.67 12.82 -2.21
N GLU A 609 11.00 11.68 -2.40
CA GLU A 609 10.19 11.03 -1.35
C GLU A 609 10.99 10.63 -0.09
N VAL A 610 12.27 10.28 -0.26
CA VAL A 610 13.16 9.83 0.85
C VAL A 610 14.02 10.98 1.41
N GLY A 611 14.03 12.15 0.76
CA GLY A 611 14.86 13.30 1.17
C GLY A 611 16.35 13.14 0.85
N VAL A 612 16.70 12.40 -0.22
CA VAL A 612 18.08 12.18 -0.68
C VAL A 612 18.32 13.03 -1.94
N PRO A 613 19.39 13.85 -2.03
CA PRO A 613 19.64 14.62 -3.24
C PRO A 613 19.93 13.74 -4.46
N TYR A 614 19.28 14.04 -5.58
CA TYR A 614 19.48 13.30 -6.83
C TYR A 614 20.57 13.93 -7.69
N THR A 615 21.65 13.20 -8.00
CA THR A 615 22.63 13.62 -9.01
C THR A 615 22.28 13.02 -10.37
N MET A 616 21.78 13.84 -11.30
CA MET A 616 21.53 13.41 -12.68
C MET A 616 22.84 13.32 -13.47
N SER A 617 23.05 12.28 -14.27
CA SER A 617 24.19 12.20 -15.20
C SER A 617 23.84 12.78 -16.59
N THR A 618 24.81 13.41 -17.26
CA THR A 618 24.75 13.71 -18.71
C THR A 618 24.43 12.47 -19.56
N ALA A 619 24.85 11.27 -19.13
CA ALA A 619 24.67 10.02 -19.85
C ALA A 619 23.31 9.33 -19.60
N SER A 620 22.21 10.10 -19.67
CA SER A 620 20.86 9.71 -19.20
C SER A 620 19.91 9.21 -20.32
N THR A 621 19.00 8.29 -19.98
CA THR A 621 17.83 7.87 -20.79
C THR A 621 16.60 8.78 -20.63
N SER A 622 16.75 9.91 -19.94
CA SER A 622 15.73 10.92 -19.68
C SER A 622 16.31 12.33 -19.92
N SER A 623 15.48 13.30 -20.34
CA SER A 623 15.94 14.69 -20.49
C SER A 623 16.21 15.35 -19.14
N ILE A 624 16.86 16.51 -19.14
CA ILE A 624 17.11 17.30 -17.92
C ILE A 624 15.78 17.75 -17.31
N GLU A 625 14.86 18.11 -18.19
CA GLU A 625 13.54 18.65 -17.93
C GLU A 625 12.58 17.58 -17.37
N ASP A 626 12.60 16.36 -17.91
CA ASP A 626 11.83 15.20 -17.39
C ASP A 626 12.25 14.87 -15.95
N VAL A 627 13.56 14.79 -15.71
CA VAL A 627 14.13 14.44 -14.40
C VAL A 627 13.82 15.51 -13.37
N ALA A 628 13.94 16.79 -13.74
CA ALA A 628 13.56 17.91 -12.89
C ALA A 628 12.05 17.92 -12.55
N THR A 629 11.21 17.54 -13.51
CA THR A 629 9.76 17.42 -13.32
C THR A 629 9.43 16.27 -12.35
N ALA A 630 10.01 15.09 -12.57
CA ALA A 630 9.79 13.91 -11.73
C ALA A 630 10.33 14.08 -10.29
N ASN A 631 11.42 14.84 -10.12
CA ASN A 631 12.00 15.18 -8.82
C ASN A 631 11.25 16.32 -8.08
N LYS A 632 10.14 16.87 -8.63
CA LYS A 632 9.21 17.79 -7.96
C LYS A 632 9.91 18.95 -7.23
N HIS A 633 10.00 18.92 -5.90
CA HIS A 633 10.66 19.92 -5.06
C HIS A 633 11.98 19.43 -4.41
N GLY A 634 12.43 18.23 -4.77
CA GLY A 634 13.63 17.60 -4.24
C GLY A 634 14.91 18.35 -4.61
N LYS A 635 15.95 18.13 -3.81
CA LYS A 635 17.30 18.65 -4.08
C LYS A 635 17.90 17.88 -5.25
N ARG A 636 18.38 18.58 -6.27
CA ARG A 636 18.98 17.98 -7.47
C ARG A 636 20.29 18.65 -7.87
N TRP A 637 21.26 17.83 -8.25
CA TRP A 637 22.61 18.17 -8.69
C TRP A 637 22.81 17.64 -10.12
N TYR A 638 23.52 18.39 -10.97
CA TYR A 638 23.74 18.00 -12.37
C TYR A 638 25.19 17.56 -12.55
N GLN A 639 25.41 16.30 -12.90
CA GLN A 639 26.72 15.79 -13.27
C GLN A 639 26.96 15.97 -14.76
N LEU A 640 27.93 16.83 -15.05
CA LEU A 640 28.44 17.12 -16.39
C LEU A 640 29.51 16.09 -16.78
N TYR A 641 29.30 15.38 -17.88
CA TYR A 641 30.42 14.94 -18.73
C TYR A 641 30.66 16.09 -19.70
N TRP A 642 31.81 16.74 -19.56
CA TRP A 642 32.07 18.05 -20.13
C TRP A 642 32.34 17.93 -21.64
N PRO A 643 31.44 18.42 -22.50
CA PRO A 643 31.64 18.40 -23.95
C PRO A 643 32.92 19.15 -24.35
N ARG A 644 33.49 18.83 -25.51
CA ARG A 644 34.50 19.68 -26.15
C ARG A 644 33.87 20.88 -26.84
N ASP A 645 32.61 20.77 -27.24
CA ASP A 645 31.87 21.90 -27.80
C ASP A 645 31.38 22.86 -26.70
N ASN A 646 31.91 24.09 -26.71
CA ASN A 646 31.57 25.10 -25.72
C ASN A 646 30.13 25.62 -25.85
N ASP A 647 29.53 25.63 -27.05
CA ASP A 647 28.14 26.08 -27.21
C ASP A 647 27.15 25.03 -26.68
N VAL A 648 27.43 23.74 -26.92
CA VAL A 648 26.70 22.62 -26.30
C VAL A 648 26.86 22.68 -24.79
N THR A 649 28.08 22.88 -24.29
CA THR A 649 28.35 23.04 -22.84
C THR A 649 27.51 24.16 -22.22
N LEU A 650 27.44 25.34 -22.87
CA LEU A 650 26.59 26.45 -22.44
C LEU A 650 25.10 26.10 -22.45
N SER A 651 24.63 25.37 -23.46
CA SER A 651 23.24 24.89 -23.54
C SER A 651 22.90 23.96 -22.37
N LEU A 652 23.75 22.97 -22.09
CA LEU A 652 23.56 22.04 -20.97
C LEU A 652 23.56 22.74 -19.61
N LEU A 653 24.52 23.64 -19.36
CA LEU A 653 24.58 24.43 -18.12
C LEU A 653 23.33 25.30 -17.94
N LYS A 654 22.89 25.97 -19.01
CA LYS A 654 21.67 26.78 -19.00
C LYS A 654 20.44 25.92 -18.68
N ARG A 655 20.24 24.81 -19.39
CA ARG A 655 19.09 23.90 -19.20
C ARG A 655 19.05 23.31 -17.80
N ALA A 656 20.20 22.89 -17.25
CA ALA A 656 20.31 22.42 -15.88
C ALA A 656 19.91 23.51 -14.87
N LYS A 657 20.42 24.75 -15.03
CA LYS A 657 20.07 25.87 -14.16
C LYS A 657 18.59 26.26 -14.24
N GLU A 658 18.03 26.35 -15.43
CA GLU A 658 16.60 26.65 -15.65
C GLU A 658 15.68 25.54 -15.10
N SER A 659 16.16 24.28 -15.10
CA SER A 659 15.47 23.13 -14.51
C SER A 659 15.67 22.99 -12.98
N GLY A 660 16.28 23.98 -12.33
CA GLY A 660 16.46 24.03 -10.87
C GLY A 660 17.58 23.14 -10.31
N PHE A 661 18.54 22.71 -11.14
CA PHE A 661 19.74 22.05 -10.63
C PHE A 661 20.65 23.04 -9.91
N SER A 662 21.08 22.67 -8.70
CA SER A 662 21.67 23.60 -7.73
C SER A 662 23.19 23.49 -7.57
N VAL A 663 23.78 22.36 -7.95
CA VAL A 663 25.23 22.08 -7.87
C VAL A 663 25.65 21.40 -9.17
N LEU A 664 26.82 21.80 -9.71
CA LEU A 664 27.45 21.23 -10.89
C LEU A 664 28.54 20.24 -10.45
N VAL A 665 28.38 18.96 -10.81
CA VAL A 665 29.38 17.91 -10.53
C VAL A 665 30.14 17.61 -11.82
N VAL A 666 31.40 18.02 -11.92
CA VAL A 666 32.22 17.84 -13.13
C VAL A 666 32.99 16.53 -13.01
N THR A 667 32.67 15.52 -13.83
CA THR A 667 33.38 14.22 -13.77
C THR A 667 34.63 14.24 -14.64
N LEU A 668 35.80 14.18 -13.99
CA LEU A 668 37.11 14.22 -14.63
C LEU A 668 37.64 12.81 -14.98
N ASP A 669 37.23 11.79 -14.25
CA ASP A 669 37.79 10.42 -14.37
C ASP A 669 37.36 9.63 -15.62
N THR A 670 36.47 10.19 -16.46
CA THR A 670 35.81 9.50 -17.59
C THR A 670 35.75 10.36 -18.87
N TRP A 671 36.89 10.90 -19.30
CA TRP A 671 37.07 11.52 -20.63
C TRP A 671 37.22 10.48 -21.77
N SER A 672 37.37 9.20 -21.42
CA SER A 672 37.38 8.06 -22.33
C SER A 672 36.77 6.82 -21.65
N LEU A 673 36.28 5.88 -22.46
CA LEU A 673 35.76 4.59 -22.00
C LEU A 673 36.91 3.64 -21.67
N ALA A 674 36.98 3.20 -20.42
CA ALA A 674 38.02 2.28 -19.95
C ALA A 674 37.85 0.83 -20.45
N TRP A 675 38.92 0.06 -20.34
CA TRP A 675 38.94 -1.37 -20.66
C TRP A 675 38.13 -2.18 -19.63
N ARG A 676 36.89 -2.53 -19.97
CA ARG A 676 35.95 -3.25 -19.11
C ARG A 676 35.56 -4.59 -19.76
N PRO A 677 36.20 -5.73 -19.40
CA PRO A 677 35.95 -7.01 -20.06
C PRO A 677 34.47 -7.41 -20.13
N ALA A 678 33.71 -7.21 -19.05
CA ALA A 678 32.28 -7.54 -19.01
C ALA A 678 31.42 -6.79 -20.06
N ASP A 679 31.81 -5.57 -20.45
CA ASP A 679 31.18 -4.80 -21.52
C ASP A 679 31.71 -5.25 -22.90
N LEU A 680 33.03 -5.47 -23.01
CA LEU A 680 33.75 -5.84 -24.24
C LEU A 680 33.37 -7.24 -24.76
N ASP A 681 33.37 -8.26 -23.89
CA ASP A 681 33.02 -9.65 -24.22
C ASP A 681 31.57 -9.79 -24.72
N ASN A 682 30.72 -8.82 -24.36
CA ASN A 682 29.32 -8.73 -24.78
C ASN A 682 29.10 -7.77 -25.96
N ALA A 683 30.15 -7.10 -26.44
CA ALA A 683 30.14 -5.98 -27.38
C ALA A 683 29.08 -4.91 -27.02
N TYR A 684 28.90 -4.63 -25.73
CA TYR A 684 27.73 -3.93 -25.21
C TYR A 684 28.05 -2.51 -24.73
N VAL A 685 27.84 -1.55 -25.63
CA VAL A 685 27.84 -0.11 -25.30
C VAL A 685 26.46 0.46 -25.63
N PRO A 686 25.61 0.77 -24.62
CA PRO A 686 24.23 1.21 -24.85
C PRO A 686 24.14 2.52 -25.67
N PHE A 687 25.09 3.43 -25.44
CA PHE A 687 25.16 4.75 -26.10
C PHE A 687 25.13 4.67 -27.62
N ILE A 688 25.72 3.64 -28.24
CA ILE A 688 25.81 3.50 -29.71
C ILE A 688 24.41 3.34 -30.36
N LYS A 689 23.40 2.99 -29.57
CA LYS A 689 22.00 2.81 -29.99
C LYS A 689 21.05 3.86 -29.40
N GLY A 690 21.54 5.07 -29.10
CA GLY A 690 20.76 6.16 -28.50
C GLY A 690 20.53 6.05 -26.99
N VAL A 691 20.76 4.88 -26.39
CA VAL A 691 20.43 4.61 -24.98
C VAL A 691 21.46 5.26 -24.07
N GLY A 692 21.07 6.34 -23.39
CA GLY A 692 21.94 7.20 -22.59
C GLY A 692 22.28 8.56 -23.22
N ASN A 693 21.72 8.85 -24.40
CA ASN A 693 22.04 10.07 -25.15
C ASN A 693 20.95 11.14 -25.04
N GLN A 694 19.91 10.92 -24.21
CA GLN A 694 18.69 11.73 -24.24
C GLN A 694 18.96 13.21 -23.89
N VAL A 695 19.98 13.49 -23.11
CA VAL A 695 20.42 14.86 -22.77
C VAL A 695 20.86 15.63 -24.02
N GLY A 696 21.71 15.04 -24.87
CA GLY A 696 22.13 15.63 -26.14
C GLY A 696 21.06 15.58 -27.21
N PHE A 697 20.29 14.48 -27.28
CA PHE A 697 19.20 14.32 -28.24
C PHE A 697 18.03 15.29 -28.01
N SER A 698 17.89 15.81 -26.79
CA SER A 698 16.96 16.90 -26.44
C SER A 698 17.61 18.29 -26.45
N ASP A 699 18.92 18.41 -26.72
CA ASP A 699 19.62 19.69 -26.66
C ASP A 699 19.46 20.50 -27.96
N PRO A 700 18.98 21.75 -27.91
CA PRO A 700 18.72 22.53 -29.12
C PRO A 700 20.00 22.90 -29.88
N VAL A 701 21.15 23.06 -29.20
CA VAL A 701 22.43 23.40 -29.86
C VAL A 701 23.03 22.15 -30.50
N PHE A 702 23.07 21.01 -29.79
CA PHE A 702 23.54 19.76 -30.38
C PHE A 702 22.70 19.34 -31.58
N ARG A 703 21.36 19.40 -31.47
CA ARG A 703 20.44 19.12 -32.60
C ARG A 703 20.72 20.00 -33.81
N ALA A 704 20.84 21.32 -33.61
CA ALA A 704 21.09 22.26 -34.70
C ALA A 704 22.47 22.08 -35.35
N LYS A 705 23.51 21.70 -34.58
CA LYS A 705 24.83 21.35 -35.13
C LYS A 705 24.77 20.04 -35.93
N PHE A 706 24.17 18.98 -35.38
CA PHE A 706 24.03 17.69 -36.05
C PHE A 706 23.26 17.78 -37.38
N GLU A 707 22.12 18.48 -37.41
CA GLU A 707 21.31 18.66 -38.63
C GLU A 707 22.07 19.50 -39.68
N LYS A 708 22.84 20.51 -39.25
CA LYS A 708 23.67 21.35 -40.12
C LYS A 708 24.88 20.60 -40.71
N GLU A 709 25.48 19.69 -39.95
CA GLU A 709 26.71 18.97 -40.33
C GLU A 709 26.44 17.69 -41.12
N THR A 710 25.32 17.02 -40.88
CA THR A 710 24.96 15.75 -41.54
C THR A 710 23.83 15.87 -42.56
N GLY A 711 23.01 16.94 -42.50
CA GLY A 711 21.79 17.08 -43.29
C GLY A 711 20.64 16.15 -42.85
N SER A 712 20.77 15.46 -41.71
CA SER A 712 19.77 14.52 -41.16
C SER A 712 19.39 14.91 -39.72
N LYS A 713 18.16 14.60 -39.30
CA LYS A 713 17.73 14.79 -37.91
C LYS A 713 18.14 13.62 -37.03
N ILE A 714 18.18 13.83 -35.72
CA ILE A 714 18.51 12.80 -34.73
C ILE A 714 17.53 11.62 -34.79
N GLU A 715 16.25 11.89 -35.06
CA GLU A 715 15.21 10.88 -35.24
C GLU A 715 15.38 10.04 -36.53
N GLU A 716 16.13 10.56 -37.50
CA GLU A 716 16.37 9.95 -38.82
C GLU A 716 17.70 9.16 -38.83
N ASP A 717 18.75 9.66 -38.17
CA ASP A 717 20.01 8.92 -37.92
C ASP A 717 20.40 8.92 -36.43
N ILE A 718 19.75 8.04 -35.67
CA ILE A 718 20.05 7.77 -34.26
C ILE A 718 21.51 7.30 -34.08
N ILE A 719 22.12 6.61 -35.05
CA ILE A 719 23.46 6.01 -34.88
C ILE A 719 24.56 7.06 -35.13
N GLY A 720 24.43 7.89 -36.15
CA GLY A 720 25.28 9.06 -36.36
C GLY A 720 25.17 10.06 -35.22
N ALA A 721 23.95 10.41 -34.79
CA ALA A 721 23.73 11.29 -33.65
C ALA A 721 24.34 10.71 -32.36
N SER A 722 24.23 9.39 -32.15
CA SER A 722 24.89 8.70 -31.04
C SER A 722 26.41 8.84 -31.11
N ARG A 723 27.02 8.63 -32.28
CA ARG A 723 28.47 8.74 -32.47
C ARG A 723 28.98 10.17 -32.25
N ALA A 724 28.26 11.17 -32.76
CA ALA A 724 28.59 12.58 -32.55
C ALA A 724 28.52 12.95 -31.05
N TRP A 725 27.45 12.55 -30.35
CA TRP A 725 27.30 12.81 -28.92
C TRP A 725 28.39 12.13 -28.08
N ILE A 726 28.67 10.85 -28.34
CA ILE A 726 29.76 10.09 -27.70
C ILE A 726 31.11 10.76 -27.96
N GLY A 727 31.37 11.22 -29.18
CA GLY A 727 32.62 11.88 -29.56
C GLY A 727 32.86 13.23 -28.89
N ASP A 728 31.79 13.92 -28.49
CA ASP A 728 31.85 15.20 -27.79
C ASP A 728 32.05 15.02 -26.28
N ILE A 729 31.27 14.14 -25.63
CA ILE A 729 31.34 13.92 -24.17
C ILE A 729 32.43 12.93 -23.71
N PHE A 730 32.94 12.09 -24.62
CA PHE A 730 34.02 11.11 -24.37
C PHE A 730 35.15 11.28 -25.41
N ALA A 731 35.57 12.53 -25.63
CA ALA A 731 36.48 12.97 -26.69
C ALA A 731 37.95 12.47 -26.64
N GLY A 732 38.23 11.37 -25.93
CA GLY A 732 39.54 10.71 -25.92
C GLY A 732 40.69 11.55 -25.36
N SER A 733 40.38 12.66 -24.68
CA SER A 733 41.35 13.60 -24.10
C SER A 733 40.71 14.41 -22.96
N PRO A 734 41.43 14.67 -21.84
CA PRO A 734 40.91 15.47 -20.73
C PRO A 734 40.89 16.98 -21.03
N HIS A 735 40.03 17.72 -20.32
CA HIS A 735 40.15 19.18 -20.14
C HIS A 735 41.27 19.51 -19.15
N SER A 736 41.81 20.72 -19.19
CA SER A 736 42.86 21.19 -18.29
C SER A 736 42.31 21.93 -17.07
N TRP A 737 43.18 22.35 -16.15
CA TRP A 737 42.78 23.13 -14.98
C TRP A 737 42.38 24.57 -15.36
N GLU A 738 43.00 25.15 -16.39
CA GLU A 738 42.68 26.47 -16.94
C GLU A 738 41.26 26.52 -17.51
N ASP A 739 40.80 25.43 -18.14
CA ASP A 739 39.44 25.32 -18.69
C ASP A 739 38.36 25.55 -17.62
N LEU A 740 38.64 25.29 -16.34
CA LEU A 740 37.67 25.46 -15.24
C LEU A 740 37.16 26.91 -15.12
N ALA A 741 37.96 27.89 -15.56
CA ALA A 741 37.53 29.29 -15.63
C ALA A 741 36.30 29.49 -16.53
N PHE A 742 36.12 28.65 -17.56
CA PHE A 742 34.93 28.64 -18.41
C PHE A 742 33.68 28.16 -17.66
N LEU A 743 33.77 27.06 -16.90
CA LEU A 743 32.65 26.60 -16.09
C LEU A 743 32.33 27.60 -14.97
N ARG A 744 33.35 28.12 -14.27
CA ARG A 744 33.19 29.11 -13.19
C ARG A 744 32.54 30.41 -13.65
N LYS A 745 32.77 30.81 -14.91
CA LYS A 745 32.14 31.99 -15.55
C LYS A 745 30.67 31.77 -15.91
N ASN A 746 30.28 30.54 -16.26
CA ASN A 746 28.96 30.23 -16.82
C ASN A 746 28.04 29.46 -15.84
N TRP A 747 28.55 29.14 -14.64
CA TRP A 747 27.80 28.56 -13.52
C TRP A 747 28.10 29.33 -12.23
N ASP A 748 27.06 29.78 -11.53
CA ASP A 748 27.11 30.61 -10.31
C ASP A 748 26.75 29.87 -9.02
N GLY A 749 26.22 28.63 -9.12
CA GLY A 749 26.11 27.72 -7.99
C GLY A 749 27.45 27.01 -7.69
N PRO A 750 27.48 26.08 -6.72
CA PRO A 750 28.69 25.33 -6.41
C PRO A 750 29.16 24.44 -7.56
N ILE A 751 30.48 24.37 -7.75
CA ILE A 751 31.18 23.46 -8.67
C ILE A 751 31.96 22.44 -7.86
N VAL A 752 31.76 21.16 -8.18
CA VAL A 752 32.32 20.01 -7.46
C VAL A 752 33.05 19.09 -8.43
N LEU A 753 34.36 18.89 -8.27
CA LEU A 753 35.14 18.01 -9.16
C LEU A 753 35.08 16.55 -8.70
N LYS A 754 34.59 15.64 -9.55
CA LYS A 754 34.47 14.20 -9.27
C LYS A 754 35.56 13.42 -10.00
N GLY A 755 36.22 12.53 -9.27
CA GLY A 755 37.31 11.68 -9.78
C GLY A 755 38.66 11.91 -9.10
N ILE A 756 38.69 12.75 -8.06
CA ILE A 756 39.92 13.10 -7.36
C ILE A 756 40.42 11.89 -6.55
N GLN A 757 41.67 11.51 -6.76
CA GLN A 757 42.38 10.48 -5.97
C GLN A 757 43.77 10.94 -5.52
N HIS A 758 44.36 11.98 -6.14
CA HIS A 758 45.64 12.53 -5.71
C HIS A 758 45.47 13.76 -4.82
N VAL A 759 46.43 13.97 -3.91
CA VAL A 759 46.42 15.10 -2.98
C VAL A 759 46.66 16.43 -3.70
N ASP A 760 47.52 16.46 -4.73
CA ASP A 760 47.79 17.69 -5.47
C ASP A 760 46.64 18.09 -6.40
N ASP A 761 45.87 17.14 -6.94
CA ASP A 761 44.63 17.44 -7.66
C ASP A 761 43.61 18.14 -6.74
N ALA A 762 43.56 17.75 -5.47
CA ALA A 762 42.71 18.40 -4.47
C ALA A 762 43.20 19.81 -4.10
N ARG A 763 44.51 20.08 -4.18
CA ARG A 763 45.08 21.43 -4.04
C ARG A 763 44.75 22.29 -5.25
N LEU A 764 44.96 21.78 -6.46
CA LEU A 764 44.64 22.47 -7.72
C LEU A 764 43.15 22.79 -7.84
N ALA A 765 42.26 21.89 -7.40
CA ALA A 765 40.82 22.16 -7.31
C ALA A 765 40.49 23.37 -6.42
N LEU A 766 41.16 23.49 -5.27
CA LEU A 766 41.02 24.62 -4.35
C LEU A 766 41.64 25.91 -4.91
N GLU A 767 42.82 25.83 -5.54
CA GLU A 767 43.51 26.96 -6.17
C GLU A 767 42.72 27.53 -7.37
N HIS A 768 42.05 26.68 -8.13
CA HIS A 768 41.13 27.06 -9.21
C HIS A 768 39.70 27.41 -8.72
N GLY A 769 39.49 27.52 -7.40
CA GLY A 769 38.26 28.07 -6.83
C GLY A 769 37.02 27.18 -6.96
N CYS A 770 37.18 25.86 -6.92
CA CYS A 770 36.08 24.91 -6.82
C CYS A 770 35.55 24.82 -5.38
N ASP A 771 34.22 24.72 -5.25
CA ASP A 771 33.52 24.73 -3.96
C ASP A 771 33.62 23.37 -3.22
N GLY A 772 33.88 22.29 -3.97
CA GLY A 772 33.99 20.93 -3.45
C GLY A 772 34.71 19.94 -4.36
N ILE A 773 34.94 18.75 -3.82
CA ILE A 773 35.46 17.58 -4.57
C ILE A 773 34.71 16.31 -4.15
N VAL A 774 34.61 15.33 -5.06
CA VAL A 774 34.25 13.95 -4.72
C VAL A 774 35.48 13.06 -4.88
N VAL A 775 35.96 12.52 -3.75
CA VAL A 775 37.00 11.50 -3.72
C VAL A 775 36.43 10.20 -4.29
N SER A 776 36.87 9.86 -5.50
CA SER A 776 36.20 8.93 -6.42
C SER A 776 37.22 8.26 -7.35
N ASN A 777 37.07 6.94 -7.56
CA ASN A 777 37.67 6.21 -8.69
C ASN A 777 36.59 5.57 -9.60
N HIS A 778 35.44 6.23 -9.70
CA HIS A 778 34.26 5.78 -10.45
C HIS A 778 33.74 4.38 -10.03
N GLY A 779 33.94 4.01 -8.77
CA GLY A 779 33.69 2.68 -8.23
C GLY A 779 34.50 1.56 -8.92
N GLY A 780 35.76 1.82 -9.29
CA GLY A 780 36.64 0.86 -9.97
C GLY A 780 36.23 0.56 -11.42
N ARG A 781 35.63 1.55 -12.12
CA ARG A 781 35.16 1.40 -13.52
C ARG A 781 36.08 2.05 -14.57
N GLN A 782 37.12 2.75 -14.14
CA GLN A 782 37.98 3.56 -15.02
C GLN A 782 39.43 3.08 -15.03
N VAL A 783 40.25 3.49 -14.05
CA VAL A 783 41.60 2.92 -13.89
C VAL A 783 41.47 1.60 -13.12
N ASP A 784 42.17 0.55 -13.57
CA ASP A 784 42.40 -0.66 -12.76
C ASP A 784 43.84 -0.75 -12.25
N GLY A 785 44.06 -1.52 -11.19
CA GLY A 785 45.29 -1.47 -10.38
C GLY A 785 45.43 -0.19 -9.54
N ALA A 786 44.36 0.60 -9.40
CA ALA A 786 44.36 1.85 -8.63
C ALA A 786 44.07 1.61 -7.14
N ILE A 787 44.46 2.60 -6.32
CA ILE A 787 44.23 2.60 -4.87
C ILE A 787 42.73 2.61 -4.52
N GLY A 788 42.38 2.02 -3.37
CA GLY A 788 41.03 2.12 -2.81
C GLY A 788 40.71 3.57 -2.42
N SER A 789 39.58 4.11 -2.90
CA SER A 789 39.24 5.53 -2.76
C SER A 789 39.23 6.02 -1.30
N LEU A 790 38.85 5.13 -0.36
CA LEU A 790 38.78 5.44 1.07
C LEU A 790 40.17 5.54 1.74
N ASP A 791 41.21 4.95 1.15
CA ASP A 791 42.57 5.03 1.69
C ASP A 791 43.19 6.41 1.48
N VAL A 792 42.90 7.08 0.35
CA VAL A 792 43.37 8.46 0.05
C VAL A 792 42.50 9.56 0.64
N LEU A 793 41.23 9.27 0.98
CA LEU A 793 40.31 10.23 1.59
C LEU A 793 40.91 11.03 2.76
N PRO A 794 41.51 10.41 3.81
CA PRO A 794 42.07 11.18 4.93
C PRO A 794 43.23 12.10 4.54
N GLU A 795 44.07 11.70 3.58
CA GLU A 795 45.20 12.51 3.10
C GLU A 795 44.71 13.73 2.30
N ILE A 796 43.69 13.54 1.47
CA ILE A 796 43.02 14.61 0.71
C ILE A 796 42.34 15.59 1.67
N VAL A 797 41.63 15.10 2.69
CA VAL A 797 41.01 15.94 3.74
C VAL A 797 42.06 16.78 4.46
N ASP A 798 43.17 16.18 4.89
CA ASP A 798 44.22 16.87 5.64
C ASP A 798 44.94 17.94 4.80
N ALA A 799 44.97 17.78 3.47
CA ALA A 799 45.60 18.73 2.56
C ALA A 799 44.75 19.97 2.24
N VAL A 800 43.42 19.85 2.22
CA VAL A 800 42.50 20.96 1.91
C VAL A 800 41.85 21.59 3.15
N GLY A 801 41.69 20.82 4.22
CA GLY A 801 41.03 21.24 5.46
C GLY A 801 39.58 21.71 5.24
N ASP A 802 39.09 22.58 6.12
CA ASP A 802 37.74 23.16 6.01
C ASP A 802 37.60 24.25 4.93
N LYS A 803 38.58 24.40 4.02
CA LYS A 803 38.52 25.38 2.92
C LYS A 803 37.62 24.93 1.75
N MET A 804 37.30 23.63 1.66
CA MET A 804 36.57 23.04 0.55
C MET A 804 35.68 21.87 1.01
N THR A 805 34.53 21.69 0.37
CA THR A 805 33.61 20.59 0.73
C THR A 805 34.10 19.26 0.16
N VAL A 806 34.68 18.39 1.00
CA VAL A 806 35.09 17.04 0.62
C VAL A 806 33.91 16.06 0.72
N LEU A 807 33.58 15.44 -0.40
CA LEU A 807 32.58 14.38 -0.54
C LEU A 807 33.27 13.06 -0.93
N PHE A 808 32.58 11.93 -0.78
CA PHE A 808 33.17 10.60 -1.01
C PHE A 808 32.24 9.65 -1.78
N ASP A 809 32.77 8.88 -2.73
CA ASP A 809 32.07 7.76 -3.40
C ASP A 809 32.96 6.50 -3.52
N SER A 810 32.70 5.55 -4.41
CA SER A 810 33.60 4.40 -4.61
C SER A 810 33.72 3.42 -3.41
N GLY A 811 32.59 2.89 -2.92
CA GLY A 811 32.64 1.64 -2.16
C GLY A 811 31.48 1.36 -1.21
N ILE A 812 30.74 2.38 -0.78
CA ILE A 812 29.66 2.30 0.21
C ILE A 812 28.71 1.11 -0.04
N ARG A 813 28.39 0.35 1.02
CA ARG A 813 27.38 -0.72 1.04
C ARG A 813 26.49 -0.75 2.29
N THR A 814 26.85 -0.03 3.35
CA THR A 814 26.19 -0.04 4.67
C THR A 814 26.27 1.34 5.31
N GLY A 815 25.39 1.63 6.27
CA GLY A 815 25.50 2.77 7.17
C GLY A 815 26.80 2.79 7.97
N SER A 816 27.34 1.62 8.34
CA SER A 816 28.69 1.51 8.93
C SER A 816 29.78 2.04 7.98
N ASP A 817 29.66 1.83 6.67
CA ASP A 817 30.57 2.40 5.68
C ASP A 817 30.38 3.92 5.53
N VAL A 818 29.14 4.43 5.63
CA VAL A 818 28.89 5.89 5.68
C VAL A 818 29.59 6.52 6.89
N ILE A 819 29.41 5.97 8.10
CA ILE A 819 30.05 6.49 9.32
C ILE A 819 31.58 6.54 9.18
N LYS A 820 32.22 5.50 8.64
CA LYS A 820 33.68 5.49 8.44
C LYS A 820 34.15 6.62 7.53
N ALA A 821 33.45 6.89 6.43
CA ALA A 821 33.81 7.98 5.51
C ALA A 821 33.65 9.36 6.17
N LEU A 822 32.58 9.55 6.96
CA LEU A 822 32.37 10.77 7.75
C LEU A 822 33.47 10.94 8.81
N CYS A 823 33.80 9.89 9.58
CA CYS A 823 34.88 9.92 10.57
C CYS A 823 36.29 10.15 9.97
N LEU A 824 36.49 9.87 8.68
CA LEU A 824 37.73 10.19 7.96
C LEU A 824 37.78 11.63 7.44
N GLY A 825 36.63 12.32 7.37
CA GLY A 825 36.50 13.75 7.09
C GLY A 825 35.59 14.13 5.91
N ALA A 826 34.94 13.17 5.24
CA ALA A 826 33.93 13.50 4.24
C ALA A 826 32.72 14.18 4.90
N LYS A 827 32.15 15.21 4.26
CA LYS A 827 30.96 15.92 4.77
C LYS A 827 29.65 15.22 4.37
N ALA A 828 29.65 14.47 3.25
CA ALA A 828 28.58 13.57 2.81
C ALA A 828 29.11 12.51 1.81
N VAL A 829 28.31 11.48 1.51
CA VAL A 829 28.69 10.36 0.64
C VAL A 829 27.71 10.14 -0.52
N LEU A 830 28.22 9.75 -1.68
CA LEU A 830 27.44 9.43 -2.86
C LEU A 830 27.29 7.90 -3.00
N VAL A 831 26.05 7.42 -3.18
CA VAL A 831 25.72 5.99 -3.30
C VAL A 831 25.24 5.66 -4.70
N GLY A 832 25.89 4.68 -5.36
CA GLY A 832 25.55 4.23 -6.71
C GLY A 832 24.96 2.81 -6.74
N ARG A 833 25.79 1.82 -7.10
CA ARG A 833 25.38 0.43 -7.39
C ARG A 833 24.28 -0.17 -6.47
N PRO A 834 24.30 -0.04 -5.12
CA PRO A 834 23.23 -0.59 -4.27
C PRO A 834 21.82 -0.11 -4.64
N VAL A 835 21.66 1.19 -4.90
CA VAL A 835 20.35 1.78 -5.22
C VAL A 835 19.90 1.35 -6.61
N ILE A 836 20.84 1.21 -7.55
CA ILE A 836 20.59 0.66 -8.89
C ILE A 836 20.21 -0.82 -8.83
N TYR A 837 20.83 -1.62 -7.97
CA TYR A 837 20.40 -3.01 -7.72
C TYR A 837 18.97 -3.06 -7.17
N GLY A 838 18.60 -2.16 -6.25
CA GLY A 838 17.22 -1.99 -5.80
C GLY A 838 16.27 -1.64 -6.96
N LEU A 839 16.64 -0.65 -7.78
CA LEU A 839 15.91 -0.24 -8.98
C LEU A 839 15.69 -1.41 -9.96
N SER A 840 16.69 -2.27 -10.13
CA SER A 840 16.60 -3.45 -11.00
C SER A 840 15.71 -4.57 -10.47
N ILE A 841 15.52 -4.68 -9.16
CA ILE A 841 14.74 -5.75 -8.53
C ILE A 841 13.25 -5.40 -8.52
N GLN A 842 12.91 -4.16 -8.13
CA GLN A 842 11.51 -3.71 -7.93
C GLN A 842 11.28 -2.23 -8.29
N GLY A 843 12.02 -1.70 -9.27
CA GLY A 843 11.81 -0.33 -9.75
C GLY A 843 11.93 0.72 -8.64
N ARG A 844 11.06 1.73 -8.70
CA ARG A 844 10.93 2.76 -7.64
C ARG A 844 10.83 2.16 -6.24
N ASP A 845 9.99 1.14 -6.06
CA ASP A 845 9.79 0.52 -4.75
C ASP A 845 11.06 -0.17 -4.24
N GLY A 846 11.84 -0.79 -5.12
CA GLY A 846 13.12 -1.41 -4.78
C GLY A 846 14.23 -0.39 -4.49
N ALA A 847 14.31 0.69 -5.26
CA ALA A 847 15.22 1.80 -4.99
C ALA A 847 14.91 2.47 -3.63
N ARG A 848 13.61 2.69 -3.33
CA ARG A 848 13.14 3.26 -2.06
C ARG A 848 13.53 2.38 -0.88
N GLN A 849 13.33 1.07 -0.99
CA GLN A 849 13.72 0.10 0.03
C GLN A 849 15.23 0.15 0.35
N VAL A 850 16.09 0.30 -0.66
CA VAL A 850 17.55 0.41 -0.44
C VAL A 850 17.95 1.74 0.21
N LEU A 851 17.40 2.87 -0.23
CA LEU A 851 17.70 4.18 0.35
C LEU A 851 17.22 4.28 1.80
N GLN A 852 15.98 3.87 2.09
CA GLN A 852 15.44 3.79 3.45
C GLN A 852 16.24 2.81 4.32
N GLY A 853 16.65 1.65 3.76
CA GLY A 853 17.48 0.67 4.44
C GLY A 853 18.87 1.22 4.84
N LEU A 854 19.53 1.95 3.94
CA LEU A 854 20.83 2.57 4.23
C LEU A 854 20.74 3.69 5.28
N LEU A 855 19.65 4.47 5.28
CA LEU A 855 19.41 5.52 6.27
C LEU A 855 19.05 4.94 7.64
N ALA A 856 18.25 3.87 7.69
CA ALA A 856 17.96 3.12 8.90
C ALA A 856 19.23 2.47 9.49
N ASP A 857 20.06 1.84 8.66
CA ASP A 857 21.33 1.22 9.06
C ASP A 857 22.34 2.29 9.55
N LEU A 858 22.42 3.45 8.91
CA LEU A 858 23.22 4.59 9.38
C LEU A 858 22.77 5.04 10.78
N TRP A 859 21.49 5.37 10.92
CA TRP A 859 20.89 5.87 12.16
C TRP A 859 21.06 4.88 13.31
N GLN A 860 20.80 3.59 13.04
CA GLN A 860 20.92 2.52 14.01
C GLN A 860 22.38 2.25 14.42
N ASN A 861 23.34 2.27 13.48
CA ASN A 861 24.77 2.11 13.80
C ASN A 861 25.32 3.32 14.57
N MET A 862 24.86 4.55 14.30
CA MET A 862 25.24 5.73 15.08
C MET A 862 24.81 5.57 16.54
N GLY A 863 23.55 5.22 16.79
CA GLY A 863 23.04 4.96 18.14
C GLY A 863 23.82 3.87 18.87
N LEU A 864 24.03 2.71 18.23
CA LEU A 864 24.80 1.59 18.79
C LEU A 864 26.30 1.92 19.00
N SER A 865 26.86 2.83 18.21
CA SER A 865 28.24 3.31 18.38
C SER A 865 28.37 4.42 19.42
N GLY A 866 27.26 4.95 19.94
CA GLY A 866 27.26 6.10 20.85
C GLY A 866 27.56 7.43 20.16
N ILE A 867 27.26 7.55 18.86
CA ILE A 867 27.34 8.81 18.08
C ILE A 867 25.96 9.46 18.12
N ARG A 868 25.87 10.75 18.48
CA ARG A 868 24.59 11.46 18.50
C ARG A 868 24.32 12.22 17.21
N ARG A 869 25.32 12.91 16.67
CA ARG A 869 25.18 13.71 15.44
C ARG A 869 26.23 13.30 14.43
N VAL A 870 25.94 13.39 13.13
CA VAL A 870 26.95 13.14 12.08
C VAL A 870 28.12 14.13 12.12
N GLN A 871 27.93 15.33 12.66
CA GLN A 871 28.99 16.29 12.97
C GLN A 871 29.88 15.86 14.14
N ASP A 872 29.44 14.90 14.95
CA ASP A 872 30.28 14.31 16.00
C ASP A 872 31.20 13.22 15.44
N CYS A 873 31.14 12.84 14.16
CA CYS A 873 31.98 11.79 13.56
C CYS A 873 33.45 12.25 13.43
N ASP A 874 34.38 11.51 14.04
CA ASP A 874 35.80 11.87 14.07
C ASP A 874 36.75 10.65 14.04
N ARG A 875 38.03 10.88 13.73
CA ARG A 875 39.05 9.81 13.59
C ARG A 875 39.34 9.02 14.87
N SER A 876 39.00 9.51 16.07
CA SER A 876 39.14 8.77 17.33
C SER A 876 38.09 7.67 17.53
N GLN A 877 36.99 7.73 16.77
CA GLN A 877 35.89 6.77 16.80
C GLN A 877 36.13 5.57 15.88
N ILE A 878 37.24 5.58 15.13
CA ILE A 878 37.64 4.53 14.19
C ILE A 878 39.09 4.11 14.40
N ARG A 879 39.46 2.96 13.83
CA ARG A 879 40.86 2.51 13.78
C ARG A 879 41.10 1.71 12.51
N LYS A 880 42.19 2.03 11.79
CA LYS A 880 42.71 1.17 10.73
C LYS A 880 43.41 -0.02 11.39
N VAL A 881 43.01 -1.24 11.03
CA VAL A 881 43.65 -2.46 11.49
C VAL A 881 44.23 -3.21 10.29
N GLN A 882 45.36 -3.89 10.48
CA GLN A 882 45.86 -4.85 9.49
C GLN A 882 44.88 -6.03 9.43
N TYR A 883 43.98 -6.00 8.45
CA TYR A 883 42.93 -7.00 8.29
C TYR A 883 43.39 -8.06 7.29
N GLY A 884 43.90 -9.18 7.81
CA GLY A 884 44.55 -10.24 7.03
C GLY A 884 43.65 -11.01 6.05
N GLY A 885 42.33 -10.79 6.06
CA GLY A 885 41.45 -11.37 5.05
C GLY A 885 39.96 -11.17 5.27
N ASP A 886 39.32 -10.55 4.28
CA ASP A 886 38.07 -11.07 3.70
C ASP A 886 38.38 -11.27 2.19
N VAL A 887 39.39 -12.09 1.90
CA VAL A 887 39.64 -12.47 0.52
C VAL A 887 38.50 -13.38 0.08
N LYS A 888 37.58 -12.84 -0.74
CA LYS A 888 37.14 -13.60 -1.91
C LYS A 888 38.31 -13.58 -2.90
N ALA A 889 39.36 -14.29 -2.55
CA ALA A 889 40.31 -14.78 -3.54
C ALA A 889 39.55 -15.73 -4.48
N MET A 890 39.98 -15.76 -5.73
CA MET A 890 39.32 -16.44 -6.83
C MET A 890 38.98 -17.91 -6.51
N MET A 891 37.68 -18.23 -6.58
CA MET A 891 37.12 -19.30 -7.42
C MET A 891 35.75 -18.83 -7.95
#